data_AF-A0A8J5NXK3-F1
#
_entry.id   AF-A0A8J5NXK3-F1
#
_cell.length_a   1.000
_cell.length_b   1.000
_cell.length_c   1.000
_cell.angle_alpha   90.00
_cell.angle_beta   90.00
_cell.angle_gamma   90.00
#
_symmetry.space_group_name_H-M   'P 1'
#
loop_
_entity.id
_entity.type
_entity.pdbx_description
1 polymer ?
#
loop_
_entity_poly.entity_id
_entity_poly.type
_entity_poly.pdbx_seq_one_letter_code
_entity_poly.pdbx_strand_id
1 'polypeptide(L)'
;MTLSKAVRIGVDVGGTNTDAVAIDVALATQGDAKRGVIAFKETPTTPDATAGIETAVRAVIDSGSIVPQRIASITVGTTHFINAVVERDARRLQKVGVLRLSRSFLREVPPFSDFPPDLAAIIKGYCGIIDGGLHIDGSQEAPIKEAQVMAECEKIKAENLRAVVIAGVFSPIDEIFKQESLVRDIILREIPGIDVVCSHEVANIGFLERENASILNATILQYARKTMRRFNQAKKKLNLTCPLFITQNDGTTLDAAAASRIPIRTFASGATNSMRGAAYLAGIDAGGNSSAIVVDIGGTTADIGVILPSGLPRQASAYVTVAGVRVNYSMPHLHSVGLGGGSLVRNVDGKVKVGPESVGHYLVEEALVFGGNTCTASDIAVALGRADMGDRSRLSELNPEFVQSAKDCIKTLLDGAVDVIKASADPLPVLLVGGGAVLAPEDISGASKVILPPFHDVANAIGAAISRVSGDVDIVQSTAHQTESQALERAKTMAVERAIQAGAIPESITMANVESIPLQYVSHQVRTIVKAVGDVDFKSYVSELELETVDDDDDEASDEHEGQKNRAVETTEVMPLDPFTYTPTIKVNDEGVPEWILNEVDLAWLADGCYVLGCAGGGTPAPSFIQLRDIIRQGHTIRIIDQSSLKDDALIYWGGHMGSPAVSVERLQSTETVQAFNVLMEYLGHKSVDAVMGLEIGGANGMEPMLVGSSRFFNAPVIDADWMGRAYPTYWQTTLAVHKPLELVPCAIDSGDGKSIIMTRAPDDEIVDRALRASCSEMGSRVGMAAKPTTTEYVRRYGVLNTCSLAWRIGRCIARSVYSNQLSTVAESIIKEAGGLRSARVLFRGKIVEVERRLYKGHSHGALRIAAFDEHVDDEEDGGSKRMAPVVSGGTLRIPFKNENVLAEHTAADGSQTKIIASVPDLIAVLDNGSGRALGVPEFKYGYRVTVLGITCSPQWTRTPSGIDIGGPKAFGYDDVVYKPLGEYVEPASVIREYA
;
A
#
# COMPACT_ATOMS: atom_id res chain seq x y z
N MET A 1 19.62 15.28 -49.04
CA MET A 1 19.29 14.12 -48.20
C MET A 1 19.12 14.62 -46.78
N THR A 2 17.90 14.66 -46.27
CA THR A 2 17.64 14.92 -44.85
C THR A 2 18.23 13.75 -44.04
N LEU A 3 19.15 14.05 -43.12
CA LEU A 3 19.72 13.05 -42.20
C LEU A 3 18.58 12.42 -41.38
N SER A 4 18.57 11.09 -41.26
CA SER A 4 17.57 10.38 -40.45
C SER A 4 17.78 10.69 -38.95
N LYS A 5 16.74 11.19 -38.28
CA LYS A 5 16.67 11.34 -36.82
C LYS A 5 16.45 9.96 -36.19
N ALA A 6 17.52 9.37 -35.65
CA ALA A 6 17.49 8.01 -35.11
C ALA A 6 18.14 7.89 -33.72
N VAL A 7 18.92 8.89 -33.30
CA VAL A 7 19.67 8.85 -32.04
C VAL A 7 18.79 9.35 -30.89
N ARG A 8 18.63 8.56 -29.84
CA ARG A 8 17.93 8.92 -28.61
C ARG A 8 18.96 9.17 -27.52
N ILE A 9 18.81 10.26 -26.78
CA ILE A 9 19.65 10.55 -25.62
C ILE A 9 18.82 10.27 -24.36
N GLY A 10 19.33 9.40 -23.50
CA GLY A 10 18.77 9.17 -22.17
C GLY A 10 19.68 9.78 -21.12
N VAL A 11 19.08 10.39 -20.10
CA VAL A 11 19.78 10.96 -18.96
C VAL A 11 19.08 10.51 -17.69
N ASP A 12 19.82 10.05 -16.69
CA ASP A 12 19.29 9.74 -15.37
C ASP A 12 20.03 10.58 -14.32
N VAL A 13 19.28 11.40 -13.59
CA VAL A 13 19.81 12.27 -12.53
C VAL A 13 19.58 11.60 -11.18
N GLY A 14 20.59 10.85 -10.73
CA GLY A 14 20.62 10.19 -9.44
C GLY A 14 21.18 11.08 -8.31
N GLY A 15 21.24 10.52 -7.10
CA GLY A 15 21.76 11.23 -5.92
C GLY A 15 23.28 11.43 -5.93
N THR A 16 24.03 10.50 -6.55
CA THR A 16 25.50 10.52 -6.59
C THR A 16 26.02 10.94 -7.96
N ASN A 17 25.52 10.31 -9.02
CA ASN A 17 25.94 10.55 -10.41
C ASN A 17 24.74 10.94 -11.29
N THR A 18 25.07 11.72 -12.32
CA THR A 18 24.21 11.99 -13.48
C THR A 18 24.80 11.24 -14.67
N ASP A 19 24.03 10.28 -15.17
CA ASP A 19 24.43 9.36 -16.21
C ASP A 19 23.74 9.73 -17.52
N ALA A 20 24.48 9.79 -18.62
CA ALA A 20 23.94 10.09 -19.94
C ALA A 20 24.43 9.09 -20.98
N VAL A 21 23.53 8.72 -21.90
CA VAL A 21 23.80 7.74 -22.97
C VAL A 21 23.16 8.21 -24.27
N ALA A 22 23.83 7.96 -25.40
CA ALA A 22 23.26 8.08 -26.74
C ALA A 22 23.11 6.71 -27.41
N ILE A 23 21.90 6.40 -27.87
CA ILE A 23 21.54 5.13 -28.51
C ILE A 23 20.98 5.37 -29.92
N ASP A 24 21.46 4.64 -30.92
CA ASP A 24 20.81 4.50 -32.21
C ASP A 24 20.07 3.16 -32.26
N VAL A 25 18.77 3.20 -32.00
CA VAL A 25 17.92 1.99 -31.89
C VAL A 25 17.85 1.21 -33.21
N ALA A 26 18.10 1.85 -34.35
CA ALA A 26 18.13 1.15 -35.64
C ALA A 26 19.31 0.16 -35.72
N LEU A 27 20.44 0.47 -35.07
CA LEU A 27 21.59 -0.45 -34.99
C LEU A 27 21.28 -1.66 -34.11
N ALA A 28 20.49 -1.48 -33.05
CA ALA A 28 20.07 -2.58 -32.18
C ALA A 28 19.19 -3.59 -32.93
N THR A 29 18.24 -3.12 -33.75
CA THR A 29 17.41 -3.98 -34.61
C THR A 29 18.23 -4.72 -35.67
N GLN A 30 19.40 -4.19 -36.04
CA GLN A 30 20.33 -4.81 -36.98
C GLN A 30 21.29 -5.82 -36.33
N GLY A 31 21.13 -6.10 -35.03
CA GLY A 31 21.92 -7.11 -34.31
C GLY A 31 23.28 -6.63 -33.81
N ASP A 32 23.46 -5.31 -33.65
CA ASP A 32 24.68 -4.75 -33.06
C ASP A 32 24.96 -5.31 -31.65
N ALA A 33 26.20 -5.73 -31.41
CA ALA A 33 26.63 -6.33 -30.14
C ALA A 33 26.59 -5.32 -28.97
N LYS A 34 26.68 -4.02 -29.26
CA LYS A 34 26.51 -2.94 -28.26
C LYS A 34 25.06 -2.49 -28.13
N ARG A 35 24.12 -3.16 -28.81
CA ARG A 35 22.69 -2.83 -28.81
C ARG A 35 22.43 -1.35 -29.15
N GLY A 36 23.24 -0.79 -30.05
CA GLY A 36 23.09 0.59 -30.53
C GLY A 36 23.65 1.68 -29.62
N VAL A 37 24.33 1.34 -28.51
CA VAL A 37 25.00 2.33 -27.65
C VAL A 37 26.19 2.97 -28.40
N ILE A 38 26.09 4.27 -28.67
CA ILE A 38 27.11 5.05 -29.40
C ILE A 38 28.14 5.64 -28.43
N ALA A 39 27.65 6.27 -27.36
CA ALA A 39 28.46 6.98 -26.38
C ALA A 39 27.72 7.02 -25.03
N PHE A 40 28.49 7.10 -23.94
CA PHE A 40 27.97 7.25 -22.59
C PHE A 40 28.93 8.07 -21.72
N LYS A 41 28.40 8.70 -20.66
CA LYS A 41 29.18 9.47 -19.71
C LYS A 41 28.52 9.47 -18.34
N GLU A 42 29.33 9.24 -17.31
CA GLU A 42 28.98 9.52 -15.93
C GLU A 42 29.62 10.84 -15.49
N THR A 43 28.86 11.64 -14.76
CA THR A 43 29.31 12.91 -14.17
C THR A 43 28.80 13.01 -12.73
N PRO A 44 29.55 13.61 -11.79
CA PRO A 44 29.04 13.84 -10.44
C PRO A 44 27.76 14.69 -10.46
N THR A 45 26.75 14.30 -9.69
CA THR A 45 25.50 15.08 -9.60
C THR A 45 25.77 16.47 -9.00
N THR A 46 25.28 17.50 -9.68
CA THR A 46 25.37 18.89 -9.21
C THR A 46 24.11 19.31 -8.46
N PRO A 47 24.20 20.23 -7.49
CA PRO A 47 23.01 20.79 -6.83
C PRO A 47 22.00 21.40 -7.82
N ASP A 48 22.49 22.01 -8.90
CA ASP A 48 21.67 22.38 -10.04
C ASP A 48 21.59 21.24 -11.06
N ALA A 49 20.49 20.49 -11.03
CA ALA A 49 20.21 19.41 -11.97
C ALA A 49 20.32 19.84 -13.45
N THR A 50 19.97 21.09 -13.74
CA THR A 50 19.96 21.63 -15.10
C THR A 50 21.37 21.68 -15.67
N ALA A 51 22.32 22.22 -14.89
CA ALA A 51 23.72 22.28 -15.26
C ALA A 51 24.34 20.89 -15.39
N GLY A 52 23.94 19.96 -14.51
CA GLY A 52 24.34 18.55 -14.57
C GLY A 52 23.92 17.89 -15.88
N ILE A 53 22.63 18.01 -16.25
CA ILE A 53 22.10 17.50 -17.52
C ILE A 53 22.81 18.15 -18.71
N GLU A 54 23.00 19.47 -18.70
CA GLU A 54 23.70 20.17 -19.79
C GLU A 54 25.12 19.61 -19.99
N THR A 55 25.84 19.42 -18.90
CA THR A 55 27.21 18.90 -18.89
C THR A 55 27.25 17.46 -19.41
N ALA A 56 26.37 16.60 -18.89
CA ALA A 56 26.32 15.19 -19.26
C ALA A 56 25.93 15.00 -20.74
N VAL A 57 24.89 15.70 -21.22
CA VAL A 57 24.45 15.63 -22.62
C VAL A 57 25.53 16.15 -23.57
N ARG A 58 26.17 17.28 -23.25
CA ARG A 58 27.29 17.82 -24.04
C ARG A 58 28.44 16.82 -24.15
N ALA A 59 28.82 16.21 -23.02
CA ALA A 59 29.91 15.24 -22.99
C ALA A 59 29.61 13.99 -23.84
N VAL A 60 28.36 13.52 -23.87
CA VAL A 60 27.94 12.39 -24.73
C VAL A 60 27.92 12.77 -26.21
N ILE A 61 27.44 13.96 -26.54
CA ILE A 61 27.45 14.48 -27.92
C ILE A 61 28.89 14.59 -28.45
N ASP A 62 29.78 15.18 -27.65
CA ASP A 62 31.18 15.40 -28.03
C ASP A 62 31.95 14.07 -28.16
N SER A 63 31.83 13.19 -27.16
CA SER A 63 32.52 11.88 -27.18
C SER A 63 32.01 10.95 -28.28
N GLY A 64 30.72 10.99 -28.60
CA GLY A 64 30.12 10.24 -29.69
C GLY A 64 30.25 10.89 -31.07
N SER A 65 30.78 12.11 -31.16
CA SER A 65 30.80 12.93 -32.39
C SER A 65 29.42 13.01 -33.06
N ILE A 66 28.37 13.18 -32.25
CA ILE A 66 26.98 13.07 -32.69
C ILE A 66 26.54 14.38 -33.35
N VAL A 67 26.05 14.29 -34.59
CA VAL A 67 25.45 15.43 -35.28
C VAL A 67 24.10 15.78 -34.64
N PRO A 68 23.87 17.00 -34.13
CA PRO A 68 22.65 17.38 -33.43
C PRO A 68 21.35 17.07 -34.19
N GLN A 69 21.37 17.20 -35.53
CA GLN A 69 20.21 16.94 -36.40
C GLN A 69 19.82 15.46 -36.47
N ARG A 70 20.66 14.53 -36.02
CA ARG A 70 20.33 13.09 -35.91
C ARG A 70 19.63 12.73 -34.60
N ILE A 71 19.59 13.65 -33.63
CA ILE A 71 18.98 13.41 -32.32
C ILE A 71 17.45 13.49 -32.49
N ALA A 72 16.79 12.36 -32.22
CA ALA A 72 15.35 12.18 -32.27
C ALA A 72 14.66 12.68 -30.99
N SER A 73 15.27 12.47 -29.81
CA SER A 73 14.70 12.87 -28.53
C SER A 73 15.75 12.94 -27.42
N ILE A 74 15.40 13.66 -26.36
CA ILE A 74 16.07 13.58 -25.05
C ILE A 74 15.03 13.08 -24.05
N THR A 75 15.37 12.07 -23.26
CA THR A 75 14.54 11.56 -22.17
C THR A 75 15.29 11.67 -20.84
N VAL A 76 14.67 12.26 -19.83
CA VAL A 76 15.26 12.47 -18.51
C VAL A 76 14.52 11.67 -17.45
N GLY A 77 15.24 10.82 -16.72
CA GLY A 77 14.84 10.29 -15.41
C GLY A 77 15.38 11.20 -14.31
N THR A 78 14.57 11.48 -13.28
CA THR A 78 15.02 12.35 -12.18
C THR A 78 14.35 12.01 -10.85
N THR A 79 15.15 12.00 -9.79
CA THR A 79 14.70 11.83 -8.40
C THR A 79 14.42 13.17 -7.70
N HIS A 80 14.59 14.31 -8.39
CA HIS A 80 14.48 15.63 -7.76
C HIS A 80 13.11 15.96 -7.19
N PHE A 81 12.02 15.45 -7.78
CA PHE A 81 10.66 15.73 -7.30
C PHE A 81 10.31 14.98 -6.02
N ILE A 82 10.69 13.70 -5.93
CA ILE A 82 10.45 12.91 -4.70
C ILE A 82 11.27 13.47 -3.54
N ASN A 83 12.51 13.89 -3.78
CA ASN A 83 13.38 14.45 -2.74
C ASN A 83 12.82 15.73 -2.13
N ALA A 84 12.10 16.57 -2.90
CA ALA A 84 11.45 17.76 -2.35
C ALA A 84 10.42 17.41 -1.26
N VAL A 85 9.69 16.31 -1.43
CA VAL A 85 8.69 15.82 -0.47
C VAL A 85 9.37 15.09 0.70
N VAL A 86 10.34 14.23 0.42
CA VAL A 86 11.07 13.44 1.44
C VAL A 86 11.89 14.33 2.37
N GLU A 87 12.59 15.34 1.82
CA GLU A 87 13.36 16.32 2.59
C GLU A 87 12.47 17.39 3.24
N ARG A 88 11.17 17.42 2.91
CA ARG A 88 10.19 18.40 3.40
C ARG A 88 10.64 19.84 3.15
N ASP A 89 11.18 20.11 1.96
CA ASP A 89 11.72 21.43 1.62
C ASP A 89 10.59 22.43 1.35
N ALA A 90 10.23 23.21 2.38
CA ALA A 90 9.17 24.21 2.31
C ALA A 90 9.34 25.28 1.20
N ARG A 91 10.52 25.42 0.60
CA ARG A 91 10.75 26.34 -0.54
C ARG A 91 10.30 25.74 -1.87
N ARG A 92 10.21 24.40 -1.94
CA ARG A 92 9.83 23.62 -3.13
C ARG A 92 8.40 23.07 -3.03
N LEU A 93 7.76 23.20 -1.87
CA LEU A 93 6.41 22.74 -1.59
C LEU A 93 5.48 23.94 -1.40
N GLN A 94 4.29 23.90 -2.01
CA GLN A 94 3.24 24.92 -1.83
C GLN A 94 2.08 24.39 -1.00
N LYS A 95 1.37 25.29 -0.31
CA LYS A 95 0.12 24.94 0.39
C LYS A 95 -1.00 24.61 -0.61
N VAL A 96 -1.81 23.62 -0.26
CA VAL A 96 -2.88 23.09 -1.11
C VAL A 96 -4.21 23.16 -0.39
N GLY A 97 -5.21 23.75 -1.06
CA GLY A 97 -6.61 23.64 -0.64
C GLY A 97 -7.22 22.31 -1.09
N VAL A 98 -8.16 21.75 -0.33
CA VAL A 98 -8.82 20.47 -0.65
C VAL A 98 -10.33 20.65 -0.59
N LEU A 99 -11.03 20.31 -1.68
CA LEU A 99 -12.49 20.28 -1.75
C LEU A 99 -12.97 18.85 -2.01
N ARG A 100 -13.69 18.28 -1.04
CA ARG A 100 -14.30 16.96 -1.20
C ARG A 100 -15.72 17.05 -1.75
N LEU A 101 -16.09 16.13 -2.62
CA LEU A 101 -17.44 16.01 -3.18
C LEU A 101 -18.16 14.85 -2.50
N SER A 102 -18.97 15.17 -1.49
CA SER A 102 -19.91 14.23 -0.85
C SER A 102 -20.91 14.96 0.03
N ARG A 103 -22.20 14.63 -0.14
CA ARG A 103 -23.26 15.21 0.71
C ARG A 103 -23.24 14.68 2.14
N SER A 104 -22.88 13.42 2.36
CA SER A 104 -23.14 12.71 3.63
C SER A 104 -21.88 12.05 4.20
N PHE A 105 -20.93 11.66 3.35
CA PHE A 105 -19.74 10.90 3.76
C PHE A 105 -18.51 11.81 3.95
N LEU A 106 -17.37 11.19 4.29
CA LEU A 106 -16.03 11.80 4.36
C LEU A 106 -15.79 12.85 5.45
N ARG A 107 -16.79 13.22 6.25
CA ARG A 107 -16.66 14.24 7.31
C ARG A 107 -15.85 13.76 8.51
N GLU A 108 -15.92 12.46 8.76
CA GLU A 108 -15.39 11.84 9.97
C GLU A 108 -13.88 11.61 9.95
N VAL A 109 -13.28 11.59 8.75
CA VAL A 109 -11.84 11.49 8.55
C VAL A 109 -11.42 12.66 7.67
N PRO A 110 -11.05 13.83 8.22
CA PRO A 110 -10.77 15.02 7.43
C PRO A 110 -9.55 14.85 6.50
N PRO A 111 -9.36 15.73 5.49
CA PRO A 111 -8.12 15.76 4.71
C PRO A 111 -6.89 15.91 5.61
N PHE A 112 -5.77 15.33 5.18
CA PHE A 112 -4.49 15.28 5.90
C PHE A 112 -4.45 14.38 7.15
N SER A 113 -5.51 13.64 7.47
CA SER A 113 -5.49 12.72 8.63
C SER A 113 -4.44 11.61 8.51
N ASP A 114 -4.10 11.16 7.30
CA ASP A 114 -3.08 10.11 7.08
C ASP A 114 -1.68 10.67 6.77
N PHE A 115 -1.47 11.99 6.96
CA PHE A 115 -0.17 12.62 6.71
C PHE A 115 0.68 12.71 7.98
N PRO A 116 2.02 12.60 7.87
CA PRO A 116 2.93 13.01 8.93
C PRO A 116 2.65 14.47 9.38
N PRO A 117 2.56 14.75 10.70
CA PRO A 117 2.17 16.07 11.20
C PRO A 117 3.05 17.23 10.72
N ASP A 118 4.35 16.97 10.58
CA ASP A 118 5.36 17.91 10.09
C ASP A 118 5.21 18.25 8.61
N LEU A 119 4.96 17.25 7.74
CA LEU A 119 4.65 17.48 6.34
C LEU A 119 3.32 18.21 6.20
N ALA A 120 2.29 17.79 6.93
CA ALA A 120 0.98 18.45 6.93
C ALA A 120 1.08 19.92 7.35
N ALA A 121 1.92 20.27 8.33
CA ALA A 121 2.13 21.65 8.76
C ALA A 121 2.67 22.56 7.64
N ILE A 122 3.43 22.01 6.69
CA ILE A 122 4.00 22.75 5.56
C ILE A 122 2.95 22.94 4.45
N ILE A 123 2.21 21.88 4.11
CA ILE A 123 1.45 21.82 2.85
C ILE A 123 -0.06 22.01 3.02
N LYS A 124 -0.59 21.91 4.24
CA LYS A 124 -2.03 22.02 4.49
C LYS A 124 -2.52 23.46 4.31
N GLY A 125 -3.49 23.65 3.44
CA GLY A 125 -4.33 24.86 3.32
C GLY A 125 -5.78 24.58 3.70
N TYR A 126 -6.68 25.44 3.22
CA TYR A 126 -8.13 25.34 3.39
C TYR A 126 -8.69 23.96 3.00
N CYS A 127 -9.59 23.42 3.83
CA CYS A 127 -10.29 22.16 3.56
C CYS A 127 -11.80 22.38 3.60
N GLY A 128 -12.48 22.02 2.52
CA GLY A 128 -13.93 22.19 2.35
C GLY A 128 -14.62 20.92 1.86
N ILE A 129 -15.93 20.85 2.06
CA ILE A 129 -16.79 19.77 1.55
C ILE A 129 -18.00 20.42 0.89
N ILE A 130 -18.34 19.97 -0.32
CA ILE A 130 -19.54 20.38 -1.04
C ILE A 130 -20.40 19.17 -1.40
N ASP A 131 -21.68 19.42 -1.66
CA ASP A 131 -22.60 18.38 -2.13
C ASP A 131 -22.09 17.82 -3.46
N GLY A 132 -22.17 16.50 -3.60
CA GLY A 132 -21.62 15.74 -4.72
C GLY A 132 -21.47 14.28 -4.32
N GLY A 133 -20.64 13.55 -5.05
CA GLY A 133 -20.33 12.14 -4.82
C GLY A 133 -21.27 11.21 -5.58
N LEU A 134 -20.78 10.00 -5.83
CA LEU A 134 -21.54 8.91 -6.44
C LEU A 134 -21.64 7.72 -5.47
N HIS A 135 -22.54 6.79 -5.78
CA HIS A 135 -22.56 5.45 -5.22
C HIS A 135 -21.71 4.51 -6.09
N ILE A 136 -21.42 3.30 -5.56
CA ILE A 136 -20.59 2.31 -6.27
C ILE A 136 -21.19 1.91 -7.61
N ASP A 137 -22.51 2.03 -7.76
CA ASP A 137 -23.22 1.74 -8.99
C ASP A 137 -23.12 2.84 -10.07
N GLY A 138 -22.50 3.99 -9.73
CA GLY A 138 -22.37 5.17 -10.57
C GLY A 138 -23.54 6.17 -10.45
N SER A 139 -24.58 5.86 -9.67
CA SER A 139 -25.68 6.81 -9.41
C SER A 139 -25.21 7.96 -8.50
N GLN A 140 -25.83 9.13 -8.60
CA GLN A 140 -25.44 10.29 -7.78
C GLN A 140 -25.91 10.14 -6.34
N GLU A 141 -25.00 10.39 -5.39
CA GLU A 141 -25.37 10.68 -4.00
C GLU A 141 -26.11 12.04 -3.94
N ALA A 142 -25.52 13.05 -4.58
CA ALA A 142 -26.10 14.38 -4.75
C ALA A 142 -25.51 15.09 -5.98
N PRO A 143 -26.25 16.03 -6.59
CA PRO A 143 -25.71 16.90 -7.63
C PRO A 143 -24.84 18.02 -7.04
N ILE A 144 -23.87 18.50 -7.84
CA ILE A 144 -23.06 19.68 -7.50
C ILE A 144 -23.94 20.94 -7.43
N LYS A 145 -23.75 21.74 -6.39
CA LYS A 145 -24.38 23.05 -6.23
C LYS A 145 -23.36 24.16 -6.44
N GLU A 146 -23.48 24.88 -7.54
CA GLU A 146 -22.54 25.94 -7.93
C GLU A 146 -22.36 27.01 -6.83
N ALA A 147 -23.43 27.41 -6.13
CA ALA A 147 -23.35 28.36 -5.03
C ALA A 147 -22.45 27.89 -3.87
N GLN A 148 -22.37 26.58 -3.61
CA GLN A 148 -21.43 26.04 -2.61
C GLN A 148 -19.99 26.17 -3.12
N VAL A 149 -19.73 25.84 -4.39
CA VAL A 149 -18.39 25.98 -5.00
C VAL A 149 -17.91 27.43 -4.92
N MET A 150 -18.76 28.40 -5.24
CA MET A 150 -18.43 29.82 -5.16
C MET A 150 -18.08 30.25 -3.72
N ALA A 151 -18.85 29.80 -2.73
CA ALA A 151 -18.56 30.10 -1.33
C ALA A 151 -17.23 29.49 -0.86
N GLU A 152 -16.88 28.29 -1.32
CA GLU A 152 -15.57 27.70 -1.03
C GLU A 152 -14.42 28.45 -1.74
N CYS A 153 -14.66 28.97 -2.96
CA CYS A 153 -13.67 29.80 -3.67
C CYS A 153 -13.32 31.08 -2.90
N GLU A 154 -14.29 31.72 -2.24
CA GLU A 154 -14.03 32.91 -1.42
C GLU A 154 -13.06 32.61 -0.27
N LYS A 155 -13.20 31.45 0.38
CA LYS A 155 -12.33 31.01 1.47
C LYS A 155 -10.92 30.66 0.97
N ILE A 156 -10.84 30.00 -0.18
CA ILE A 156 -9.57 29.71 -0.87
C ILE A 156 -8.81 31.00 -1.21
N LYS A 157 -9.51 32.02 -1.73
CA LYS A 157 -8.93 33.35 -1.98
C LYS A 157 -8.45 34.02 -0.69
N ALA A 158 -9.22 33.93 0.38
CA ALA A 158 -8.87 34.54 1.66
C ALA A 158 -7.57 33.96 2.27
N GLU A 159 -7.27 32.68 2.00
CA GLU A 159 -6.01 32.03 2.40
C GLU A 159 -4.86 32.20 1.40
N ASN A 160 -5.08 32.91 0.28
CA ASN A 160 -4.10 33.14 -0.79
C ASN A 160 -3.48 31.84 -1.33
N LEU A 161 -4.29 30.80 -1.48
CA LEU A 161 -3.83 29.51 -1.99
C LEU A 161 -3.67 29.56 -3.51
N ARG A 162 -2.62 28.90 -4.00
CA ARG A 162 -2.31 28.81 -5.44
C ARG A 162 -2.68 27.48 -6.08
N ALA A 163 -3.00 26.48 -5.27
CA ALA A 163 -3.38 25.15 -5.73
C ALA A 163 -4.56 24.59 -4.93
N VAL A 164 -5.48 23.92 -5.61
CA VAL A 164 -6.66 23.26 -5.05
C VAL A 164 -6.81 21.86 -5.63
N VAL A 165 -7.06 20.88 -4.76
CA VAL A 165 -7.42 19.51 -5.12
C VAL A 165 -8.93 19.34 -4.98
N ILE A 166 -9.55 18.69 -5.96
CA ILE A 166 -10.95 18.26 -5.92
C ILE A 166 -10.99 16.74 -5.84
N ALA A 167 -11.64 16.18 -4.82
CA ALA A 167 -11.73 14.73 -4.61
C ALA A 167 -13.18 14.28 -4.36
N GLY A 168 -13.78 13.57 -5.31
CA GLY A 168 -15.13 13.02 -5.20
C GLY A 168 -15.17 11.52 -4.89
N VAL A 169 -16.18 11.10 -4.14
CA VAL A 169 -16.49 9.68 -3.92
C VAL A 169 -16.83 9.02 -5.26
N PHE A 170 -16.11 7.95 -5.63
CA PHE A 170 -16.25 7.23 -6.91
C PHE A 170 -16.03 8.11 -8.15
N SER A 171 -15.29 9.23 -8.05
CA SER A 171 -14.99 10.08 -9.22
C SER A 171 -14.23 9.39 -10.37
N PRO A 172 -13.36 8.37 -10.17
CA PRO A 172 -12.70 7.70 -11.30
C PRO A 172 -13.64 6.96 -12.25
N ILE A 173 -14.88 6.67 -11.82
CA ILE A 173 -15.88 5.95 -12.62
C ILE A 173 -17.01 6.89 -13.12
N ASP A 174 -16.86 8.20 -12.88
CA ASP A 174 -17.85 9.21 -13.25
C ASP A 174 -17.73 9.60 -14.74
N GLU A 175 -18.31 8.79 -15.62
CA GLU A 175 -18.37 9.08 -17.06
C GLU A 175 -19.54 10.01 -17.44
N ILE A 176 -20.56 10.09 -16.58
CA ILE A 176 -21.86 10.72 -16.89
C ILE A 176 -21.93 12.15 -16.36
N PHE A 177 -21.65 12.36 -15.08
CA PHE A 177 -21.86 13.65 -14.41
C PHE A 177 -20.60 14.50 -14.41
N LYS A 178 -19.42 13.86 -14.44
CA LYS A 178 -18.08 14.49 -14.46
C LYS A 178 -17.94 15.58 -13.39
N GLN A 179 -18.37 15.28 -12.17
CA GLN A 179 -18.54 16.26 -11.09
C GLN A 179 -17.25 17.02 -10.76
N GLU A 180 -16.10 16.35 -10.71
CA GLU A 180 -14.81 17.02 -10.45
C GLU A 180 -14.46 18.03 -11.56
N SER A 181 -14.73 17.69 -12.83
CA SER A 181 -14.49 18.60 -13.96
C SER A 181 -15.40 19.82 -13.91
N LEU A 182 -16.69 19.63 -13.59
CA LEU A 182 -17.63 20.73 -13.42
C LEU A 182 -17.18 21.71 -12.31
N VAL A 183 -16.73 21.17 -11.16
CA VAL A 183 -16.23 21.99 -10.05
C VAL A 183 -14.95 22.72 -10.44
N ARG A 184 -14.03 22.07 -11.18
CA ARG A 184 -12.83 22.71 -11.73
C ARG A 184 -13.18 23.93 -12.60
N ASP A 185 -14.11 23.78 -13.51
CA ASP A 185 -14.47 24.86 -14.45
C ASP A 185 -15.02 26.09 -13.70
N ILE A 186 -15.81 25.86 -12.65
CA ILE A 186 -16.31 26.93 -11.77
C ILE A 186 -15.14 27.59 -11.00
N ILE A 187 -14.23 26.80 -10.41
CA ILE A 187 -13.08 27.35 -9.67
C ILE A 187 -12.18 28.19 -10.59
N LEU A 188 -11.90 27.72 -11.81
CA LEU A 188 -11.07 28.46 -12.77
C LEU A 188 -11.72 29.78 -13.21
N ARG A 189 -13.05 29.83 -13.27
CA ARG A 189 -13.81 31.06 -13.52
C ARG A 189 -13.72 32.03 -12.33
N GLU A 190 -13.87 31.53 -11.11
CA GLU A 190 -13.87 32.37 -9.90
C GLU A 190 -12.46 32.80 -9.47
N ILE A 191 -11.44 31.97 -9.68
CA ILE A 191 -10.04 32.21 -9.31
C ILE A 191 -9.12 31.99 -10.53
N PRO A 192 -9.06 32.94 -11.47
CA PRO A 192 -8.20 32.82 -12.63
C PRO A 192 -6.72 32.61 -12.25
N GLY A 193 -6.06 31.64 -12.88
CA GLY A 193 -4.64 31.34 -12.67
C GLY A 193 -4.32 30.40 -11.49
N ILE A 194 -5.34 29.94 -10.75
CA ILE A 194 -5.13 28.90 -9.72
C ILE A 194 -4.88 27.54 -10.36
N ASP A 195 -4.02 26.74 -9.74
CA ASP A 195 -3.86 25.33 -10.11
C ASP A 195 -5.02 24.50 -9.55
N VAL A 196 -5.73 23.79 -10.43
CA VAL A 196 -6.79 22.87 -10.03
C VAL A 196 -6.41 21.45 -10.43
N VAL A 197 -6.39 20.55 -9.45
CA VAL A 197 -6.09 19.12 -9.63
C VAL A 197 -7.35 18.31 -9.35
N CYS A 198 -7.87 17.64 -10.37
CA CYS A 198 -8.94 16.67 -10.22
C CYS A 198 -8.36 15.31 -9.83
N SER A 199 -8.83 14.73 -8.72
CA SER A 199 -8.24 13.51 -8.16
C SER A 199 -8.28 12.32 -9.12
N HIS A 200 -9.33 12.19 -9.93
CA HIS A 200 -9.49 11.11 -10.90
C HIS A 200 -8.46 11.15 -12.06
N GLU A 201 -7.81 12.28 -12.30
CA GLU A 201 -6.76 12.41 -13.33
C GLU A 201 -5.40 11.95 -12.78
N VAL A 202 -5.23 11.96 -11.46
CA VAL A 202 -3.98 11.65 -10.77
C VAL A 202 -3.87 10.14 -10.50
N ALA A 203 -4.86 9.57 -9.83
CA ALA A 203 -4.88 8.17 -9.41
C ALA A 203 -6.29 7.55 -9.44
N ASN A 204 -6.37 6.23 -9.29
CA ASN A 204 -7.60 5.44 -9.47
C ASN A 204 -8.35 5.20 -8.13
N ILE A 205 -9.12 4.11 -8.07
CA ILE A 205 -9.92 3.70 -6.90
C ILE A 205 -9.05 3.53 -5.63
N GLY A 206 -9.56 4.06 -4.52
CA GLY A 206 -8.87 4.27 -3.23
C GLY A 206 -8.99 5.74 -2.84
N PHE A 207 -10.01 6.11 -2.06
CA PHE A 207 -10.35 7.52 -1.84
C PHE A 207 -9.25 8.28 -1.09
N LEU A 208 -8.80 7.76 0.06
CA LEU A 208 -7.76 8.41 0.85
C LEU A 208 -6.45 8.44 0.07
N GLU A 209 -6.06 7.33 -0.54
CA GLU A 209 -4.81 7.22 -1.26
C GLU A 209 -4.78 8.09 -2.52
N ARG A 210 -5.92 8.22 -3.22
CA ARG A 210 -6.08 9.11 -4.39
C ARG A 210 -6.06 10.58 -3.98
N GLU A 211 -6.77 10.93 -2.91
CA GLU A 211 -6.72 12.29 -2.35
C GLU A 211 -5.28 12.65 -1.95
N ASN A 212 -4.61 11.76 -1.21
CA ASN A 212 -3.24 11.96 -0.77
C ASN A 212 -2.27 12.14 -1.95
N ALA A 213 -2.38 11.31 -2.98
CA ALA A 213 -1.59 11.44 -4.20
C ALA A 213 -1.82 12.79 -4.89
N SER A 214 -3.08 13.23 -4.96
CA SER A 214 -3.48 14.50 -5.58
C SER A 214 -2.96 15.70 -4.81
N ILE A 215 -2.97 15.64 -3.48
CA ILE A 215 -2.38 16.64 -2.59
C ILE A 215 -0.87 16.72 -2.82
N LEU A 216 -0.16 15.59 -2.82
CA LEU A 216 1.29 15.56 -3.08
C LEU A 216 1.61 16.12 -4.47
N ASN A 217 0.79 15.81 -5.49
CA ASN A 217 0.94 16.35 -6.82
C ASN A 217 0.79 17.86 -6.87
N ALA A 218 -0.31 18.38 -6.33
CA ALA A 218 -0.59 19.81 -6.26
C ALA A 218 0.53 20.57 -5.53
N THR A 219 1.07 19.99 -4.45
CA THR A 219 2.13 20.58 -3.62
C THR A 219 3.42 20.86 -4.41
N ILE A 220 3.74 20.08 -5.45
CA ILE A 220 5.00 20.21 -6.20
C ILE A 220 4.85 20.81 -7.61
N LEU A 221 3.64 21.17 -8.06
CA LEU A 221 3.39 21.65 -9.42
C LEU A 221 4.26 22.85 -9.82
N GLN A 222 4.37 23.84 -8.93
CA GLN A 222 5.17 25.04 -9.21
C GLN A 222 6.66 24.69 -9.41
N TYR A 223 7.20 23.82 -8.54
CA TYR A 223 8.57 23.36 -8.64
C TYR A 223 8.80 22.52 -9.90
N ALA A 224 7.85 21.66 -10.26
CA ALA A 224 7.90 20.86 -11.49
C ALA A 224 7.95 21.74 -12.75
N ARG A 225 7.07 22.74 -12.86
CA ARG A 225 7.06 23.68 -14.00
C ARG A 225 8.36 24.47 -14.11
N LYS A 226 8.88 24.98 -12.98
CA LYS A 226 10.18 25.68 -12.97
C LYS A 226 11.31 24.78 -13.47
N THR A 227 11.29 23.51 -13.06
CA THR A 227 12.29 22.51 -13.46
C THR A 227 12.17 22.18 -14.96
N MET A 228 10.96 21.98 -15.48
CA MET A 228 10.75 21.71 -16.91
C MET A 228 11.15 22.89 -17.80
N ARG A 229 10.88 24.13 -17.38
CA ARG A 229 11.38 25.33 -18.07
C ARG A 229 12.90 25.34 -18.15
N ARG A 230 13.58 25.04 -17.04
CA ARG A 230 15.05 24.96 -16.99
C ARG A 230 15.61 23.87 -17.91
N PHE A 231 14.99 22.69 -17.96
CA PHE A 231 15.40 21.63 -18.89
C PHE A 231 15.23 22.05 -20.36
N ASN A 232 14.13 22.73 -20.69
CA ASN A 232 13.94 23.28 -22.04
C ASN A 232 14.97 24.37 -22.38
N GLN A 233 15.36 25.22 -21.42
CA GLN A 233 16.43 26.19 -21.60
C GLN A 233 17.80 25.52 -21.84
N ALA A 234 18.13 24.46 -21.09
CA ALA A 234 19.34 23.68 -21.32
C ALA A 234 19.37 23.07 -22.73
N LYS A 235 18.24 22.52 -23.18
CA LYS A 235 18.07 22.02 -24.56
C LYS A 235 18.32 23.11 -25.60
N LYS A 236 17.78 24.32 -25.39
CA LYS A 236 18.01 25.50 -26.26
C LYS A 236 19.50 25.87 -26.29
N LYS A 237 20.20 25.91 -25.14
CA LYS A 237 21.65 26.20 -25.04
C LYS A 237 22.54 25.19 -25.77
N LEU A 238 22.11 23.94 -25.83
CA LEU A 238 22.79 22.88 -26.58
C LEU A 238 22.44 22.87 -28.08
N ASN A 239 21.63 23.82 -28.56
CA ASN A 239 21.13 23.91 -29.94
C ASN A 239 20.38 22.65 -30.41
N LEU A 240 19.62 22.01 -29.52
CA LEU A 240 18.87 20.80 -29.82
C LEU A 240 17.40 21.12 -30.12
N THR A 241 16.89 20.64 -31.27
CA THR A 241 15.51 20.88 -31.74
C THR A 241 14.58 19.68 -31.54
N CYS A 242 15.01 18.66 -30.80
CA CYS A 242 14.23 17.46 -30.53
C CYS A 242 13.22 17.67 -29.37
N PRO A 243 12.17 16.83 -29.27
CA PRO A 243 11.32 16.77 -28.08
C PRO A 243 12.07 16.31 -26.82
N LEU A 244 11.59 16.79 -25.67
CA LEU A 244 12.05 16.41 -24.34
C LEU A 244 10.95 15.59 -23.64
N PHE A 245 11.33 14.39 -23.18
CA PHE A 245 10.46 13.48 -22.44
C PHE A 245 10.99 13.26 -21.02
N ILE A 246 10.10 12.85 -20.11
CA ILE A 246 10.42 12.49 -18.73
C ILE A 246 9.95 11.06 -18.47
N THR A 247 10.79 10.22 -17.87
CA THR A 247 10.41 8.83 -17.55
C THR A 247 9.42 8.78 -16.40
N GLN A 248 8.41 7.93 -16.55
CA GLN A 248 7.43 7.59 -15.52
C GLN A 248 7.87 6.41 -14.64
N ASN A 249 7.20 6.26 -13.50
CA ASN A 249 7.40 5.19 -12.53
C ASN A 249 7.15 3.79 -13.09
N ASP A 250 6.30 3.66 -14.11
CA ASP A 250 5.88 2.38 -14.69
C ASP A 250 6.68 1.98 -15.94
N GLY A 251 7.68 2.78 -16.31
CA GLY A 251 8.59 2.49 -17.41
C GLY A 251 8.25 3.15 -18.73
N THR A 252 7.19 3.95 -18.77
CA THR A 252 6.82 4.72 -19.96
C THR A 252 7.30 6.17 -19.83
N THR A 253 6.92 7.03 -20.77
CA THR A 253 7.36 8.43 -20.83
C THR A 253 6.19 9.39 -20.94
N LEU A 254 6.39 10.58 -20.37
CA LEU A 254 5.54 11.75 -20.53
C LEU A 254 6.29 12.82 -21.32
N ASP A 255 5.57 13.63 -22.08
CA ASP A 255 6.09 14.89 -22.56
C ASP A 255 6.27 15.90 -21.40
N ALA A 256 6.98 16.99 -21.67
CA ALA A 256 7.22 18.03 -20.66
C ALA A 256 5.92 18.67 -20.13
N ALA A 257 4.87 18.76 -20.97
CA ALA A 257 3.59 19.35 -20.59
C ALA A 257 2.83 18.46 -19.58
N ALA A 258 2.71 17.17 -19.84
CA ALA A 258 2.09 16.21 -18.93
C ALA A 258 2.93 16.02 -17.65
N ALA A 259 4.26 15.97 -17.74
CA ALA A 259 5.13 15.93 -16.57
C ALA A 259 4.97 17.17 -15.67
N SER A 260 4.64 18.33 -16.25
CA SER A 260 4.34 19.56 -15.50
C SER A 260 2.95 19.57 -14.85
N ARG A 261 2.03 18.70 -15.28
CA ARG A 261 0.69 18.54 -14.69
C ARG A 261 0.63 17.43 -13.64
N ILE A 262 1.38 16.34 -13.83
CA ILE A 262 1.38 15.17 -12.94
C ILE A 262 2.81 14.71 -12.59
N PRO A 263 3.65 15.56 -11.97
CA PRO A 263 5.04 15.22 -11.61
C PRO A 263 5.19 14.02 -10.67
N ILE A 264 4.17 13.65 -9.88
CA ILE A 264 4.27 12.48 -8.98
C ILE A 264 4.49 11.16 -9.73
N ARG A 265 4.12 11.12 -11.02
CA ARG A 265 4.31 9.95 -11.87
C ARG A 265 5.77 9.69 -12.24
N THR A 266 6.71 10.50 -11.77
CA THR A 266 8.15 10.35 -12.07
C THR A 266 9.00 10.10 -10.82
N PHE A 267 8.38 9.93 -9.65
CA PHE A 267 9.05 9.74 -8.35
C PHE A 267 10.01 8.53 -8.27
N ALA A 268 9.74 7.47 -9.01
CA ALA A 268 10.49 6.22 -9.03
C ALA A 268 11.15 5.97 -10.41
N SER A 269 11.43 7.04 -11.18
CA SER A 269 11.96 6.89 -12.53
C SER A 269 13.32 6.18 -12.57
N GLY A 270 14.19 6.39 -11.58
CA GLY A 270 15.55 5.84 -11.54
C GLY A 270 15.57 4.30 -11.53
N ALA A 271 14.93 3.68 -10.52
CA ALA A 271 14.84 2.22 -10.45
C ALA A 271 14.14 1.62 -11.68
N THR A 272 13.09 2.28 -12.17
CA THR A 272 12.36 1.84 -13.36
C THR A 272 13.21 1.92 -14.63
N ASN A 273 13.99 2.98 -14.77
CA ASN A 273 14.98 3.14 -15.82
C ASN A 273 16.01 2.01 -15.76
N SER A 274 16.61 1.74 -14.60
CA SER A 274 17.58 0.65 -14.42
C SER A 274 17.00 -0.70 -14.86
N MET A 275 15.77 -1.01 -14.43
CA MET A 275 15.09 -2.26 -14.80
C MET A 275 14.87 -2.40 -16.30
N ARG A 276 14.45 -1.33 -16.97
CA ARG A 276 14.20 -1.34 -18.41
C ARG A 276 15.50 -1.39 -19.22
N GLY A 277 16.52 -0.67 -18.79
CA GLY A 277 17.84 -0.73 -19.41
C GLY A 277 18.48 -2.12 -19.27
N ALA A 278 18.38 -2.72 -18.09
CA ALA A 278 18.82 -4.10 -17.85
C ALA A 278 18.18 -5.07 -18.84
N ALA A 279 16.85 -5.02 -18.98
CA ALA A 279 16.12 -5.88 -19.92
C ALA A 279 16.54 -5.65 -21.38
N TYR A 280 16.74 -4.39 -21.78
CA TYR A 280 17.17 -4.03 -23.13
C TYR A 280 18.58 -4.52 -23.48
N LEU A 281 19.50 -4.36 -22.55
CA LEU A 281 20.89 -4.80 -22.71
C LEU A 281 20.99 -6.33 -22.70
N ALA A 282 20.15 -7.01 -21.93
CA ALA A 282 20.05 -8.46 -21.91
C ALA A 282 19.29 -9.04 -23.12
N GLY A 283 18.63 -8.21 -23.93
CA GLY A 283 17.83 -8.64 -25.09
C GLY A 283 16.50 -9.30 -24.71
N ILE A 284 15.95 -8.98 -23.54
CA ILE A 284 14.71 -9.53 -22.98
C ILE A 284 13.53 -8.54 -23.13
N ASP A 285 13.79 -7.36 -23.68
CA ASP A 285 12.84 -6.25 -23.87
C ASP A 285 11.79 -6.47 -24.97
N ALA A 286 12.01 -7.43 -25.88
CA ALA A 286 11.22 -7.62 -27.11
C ALA A 286 10.06 -8.64 -27.00
N GLY A 287 9.47 -8.83 -25.81
CA GLY A 287 8.25 -9.64 -25.68
C GLY A 287 8.47 -11.16 -25.59
N GLY A 288 9.47 -11.60 -24.84
CA GLY A 288 9.68 -13.03 -24.55
C GLY A 288 8.60 -13.62 -23.63
N ASN A 289 8.56 -14.94 -23.47
CA ASN A 289 7.56 -15.63 -22.62
C ASN A 289 7.87 -15.63 -21.11
N SER A 290 8.98 -15.02 -20.68
CA SER A 290 9.49 -15.16 -19.31
C SER A 290 9.78 -13.81 -18.66
N SER A 291 9.40 -13.67 -17.39
CA SER A 291 9.81 -12.53 -16.54
C SER A 291 11.31 -12.62 -16.21
N ALA A 292 11.90 -11.50 -15.80
CA ALA A 292 13.27 -11.45 -15.25
C ALA A 292 13.29 -10.64 -13.96
N ILE A 293 14.21 -10.96 -13.06
CA ILE A 293 14.48 -10.18 -11.84
C ILE A 293 15.62 -9.23 -12.16
N VAL A 294 15.53 -7.98 -11.71
CA VAL A 294 16.62 -7.01 -11.83
C VAL A 294 17.08 -6.66 -10.43
N VAL A 295 18.39 -6.65 -10.23
CA VAL A 295 19.04 -6.20 -9.00
C VAL A 295 19.94 -5.03 -9.39
N ASP A 296 19.51 -3.82 -9.03
CA ASP A 296 20.28 -2.58 -9.23
C ASP A 296 21.06 -2.26 -7.96
N ILE A 297 22.38 -2.43 -7.97
CA ILE A 297 23.23 -2.19 -6.81
C ILE A 297 23.93 -0.85 -6.98
N GLY A 298 23.56 0.11 -6.14
CA GLY A 298 24.15 1.45 -6.10
C GLY A 298 25.29 1.59 -5.08
N GLY A 299 25.57 2.84 -4.71
CA GLY A 299 26.56 3.17 -3.68
C GLY A 299 26.07 2.92 -2.25
N THR A 300 24.77 3.01 -2.01
CA THR A 300 24.16 2.91 -0.67
C THR A 300 23.22 1.73 -0.51
N THR A 301 22.46 1.42 -1.56
CA THR A 301 21.31 0.52 -1.53
C THR A 301 21.28 -0.33 -2.78
N ALA A 302 20.61 -1.48 -2.68
CA ALA A 302 20.30 -2.33 -3.81
C ALA A 302 18.77 -2.42 -3.95
N ASP A 303 18.28 -2.12 -5.15
CA ASP A 303 16.86 -2.15 -5.49
C ASP A 303 16.55 -3.37 -6.35
N ILE A 304 15.65 -4.22 -5.86
CA ILE A 304 15.29 -5.48 -6.52
C ILE A 304 13.87 -5.37 -7.06
N GLY A 305 13.68 -5.65 -8.34
CA GLY A 305 12.39 -5.60 -9.03
C GLY A 305 12.19 -6.73 -10.03
N VAL A 306 10.98 -6.83 -10.60
CA VAL A 306 10.66 -7.82 -11.64
C VAL A 306 10.25 -7.09 -12.91
N ILE A 307 10.88 -7.44 -14.03
CA ILE A 307 10.44 -7.11 -15.38
C ILE A 307 9.51 -8.23 -15.88
N LEU A 308 8.33 -7.82 -16.35
CA LEU A 308 7.33 -8.69 -16.94
C LEU A 308 7.69 -9.05 -18.39
N PRO A 309 7.07 -10.10 -18.98
CA PRO A 309 7.19 -10.45 -20.39
C PRO A 309 6.98 -9.26 -21.34
N SER A 310 6.14 -8.29 -20.94
CA SER A 310 5.88 -7.06 -21.68
C SER A 310 7.07 -6.09 -21.76
N GLY A 311 8.17 -6.36 -21.04
CA GLY A 311 9.32 -5.46 -20.91
C GLY A 311 9.10 -4.28 -19.96
N LEU A 312 7.99 -4.28 -19.20
CA LEU A 312 7.69 -3.28 -18.19
C LEU A 312 7.91 -3.82 -16.77
N PRO A 313 8.24 -2.95 -15.80
CA PRO A 313 8.26 -3.32 -14.40
C PRO A 313 6.90 -3.83 -13.92
N ARG A 314 6.93 -4.90 -13.12
CA ARG A 314 5.77 -5.32 -12.35
C ARG A 314 5.44 -4.24 -11.34
N GLN A 315 4.19 -3.78 -11.35
CA GLN A 315 3.75 -2.72 -10.45
C GLN A 315 3.54 -3.22 -9.02
N ALA A 316 3.75 -2.34 -8.05
CA ALA A 316 3.37 -2.58 -6.66
C ALA A 316 1.85 -2.79 -6.57
N SER A 317 1.42 -3.62 -5.61
CA SER A 317 -0.01 -3.76 -5.32
C SER A 317 -0.63 -2.43 -4.91
N ALA A 318 -1.96 -2.37 -4.95
CA ALA A 318 -2.88 -1.25 -4.66
C ALA A 318 -2.37 0.02 -3.94
N TYR A 319 -1.47 -0.07 -2.95
CA TYR A 319 -0.96 1.06 -2.17
C TYR A 319 0.57 1.00 -1.99
N VAL A 320 1.19 2.17 -2.03
CA VAL A 320 2.61 2.42 -1.72
C VAL A 320 2.71 3.59 -0.74
N THR A 321 3.80 3.65 0.03
CA THR A 321 4.03 4.77 0.96
C THR A 321 5.16 5.64 0.44
N VAL A 322 4.91 6.95 0.34
CA VAL A 322 5.90 7.96 -0.07
C VAL A 322 5.98 9.04 1.00
N ALA A 323 7.17 9.28 1.54
CA ALA A 323 7.40 10.25 2.61
C ALA A 323 6.43 10.09 3.81
N GLY A 324 6.06 8.85 4.15
CA GLY A 324 5.11 8.54 5.23
C GLY A 324 3.64 8.68 4.86
N VAL A 325 3.30 8.93 3.59
CA VAL A 325 1.92 9.09 3.09
C VAL A 325 1.54 7.91 2.19
N ARG A 326 0.40 7.27 2.44
CA ARG A 326 -0.12 6.19 1.59
C ARG A 326 -0.79 6.75 0.33
N VAL A 327 -0.42 6.20 -0.83
CA VAL A 327 -0.85 6.64 -2.17
C VAL A 327 -1.08 5.43 -3.10
N ASN A 328 -1.84 5.59 -4.19
CA ASN A 328 -2.29 4.51 -5.09
C ASN A 328 -2.06 4.77 -6.59
N TYR A 329 -1.02 5.51 -6.97
CA TYR A 329 -0.61 5.63 -8.38
C TYR A 329 0.43 4.57 -8.77
N SER A 330 0.56 4.29 -10.07
CA SER A 330 1.48 3.28 -10.58
C SER A 330 2.93 3.54 -10.15
N MET A 331 3.50 2.58 -9.43
CA MET A 331 4.91 2.52 -9.03
C MET A 331 5.44 1.11 -9.22
N PRO A 332 6.75 0.94 -9.46
CA PRO A 332 7.34 -0.38 -9.57
C PRO A 332 7.28 -1.09 -8.21
N HIS A 333 7.04 -2.40 -8.22
CA HIS A 333 7.22 -3.21 -7.02
C HIS A 333 8.72 -3.42 -6.81
N LEU A 334 9.26 -2.72 -5.83
CA LEU A 334 10.67 -2.81 -5.45
C LEU A 334 10.80 -3.38 -4.04
N HIS A 335 11.83 -4.17 -3.84
CA HIS A 335 12.34 -4.53 -2.54
C HIS A 335 13.76 -3.97 -2.42
N SER A 336 13.95 -3.00 -1.52
CA SER A 336 15.22 -2.33 -1.31
C SER A 336 15.95 -2.92 -0.10
N VAL A 337 17.23 -3.22 -0.26
CA VAL A 337 18.11 -3.65 0.84
C VAL A 337 19.25 -2.65 1.01
N GLY A 338 19.67 -2.43 2.26
CA GLY A 338 20.78 -1.55 2.61
C GLY A 338 22.14 -2.15 2.26
N LEU A 339 22.38 -2.38 0.97
CA LEU A 339 23.58 -2.96 0.39
C LEU A 339 24.02 -2.14 -0.82
N GLY A 340 25.22 -1.60 -0.79
CA GLY A 340 25.84 -0.87 -1.88
C GLY A 340 27.33 -0.70 -1.63
N GLY A 341 28.07 -0.07 -2.56
CA GLY A 341 29.54 0.07 -2.47
C GLY A 341 30.04 0.61 -1.13
N GLY A 342 29.36 1.62 -0.58
CA GLY A 342 29.69 2.25 0.70
C GLY A 342 29.08 1.61 1.94
N SER A 343 28.38 0.48 1.82
CA SER A 343 27.84 -0.21 3.00
C SER A 343 28.96 -0.63 3.95
N LEU A 344 28.82 -0.30 5.23
CA LEU A 344 29.80 -0.62 6.26
C LEU A 344 29.88 -2.14 6.46
N VAL A 345 31.10 -2.65 6.62
CA VAL A 345 31.37 -4.05 6.93
C VAL A 345 32.03 -4.11 8.30
N ARG A 346 31.34 -4.71 9.28
CA ARG A 346 31.78 -4.73 10.68
C ARG A 346 31.60 -6.09 11.31
N ASN A 347 32.40 -6.37 12.33
CA ASN A 347 32.21 -7.52 13.21
C ASN A 347 31.40 -7.07 14.44
N VAL A 348 30.23 -7.67 14.66
CA VAL A 348 29.34 -7.43 15.80
C VAL A 348 29.12 -8.77 16.50
N ASP A 349 29.50 -8.86 17.78
CA ASP A 349 29.35 -10.07 18.60
C ASP A 349 29.95 -11.35 17.97
N GLY A 350 31.04 -11.22 17.21
CA GLY A 350 31.71 -12.34 16.54
C GLY A 350 31.11 -12.72 15.19
N LYS A 351 30.11 -11.99 14.68
CA LYS A 351 29.52 -12.18 13.36
C LYS A 351 29.80 -10.99 12.45
N VAL A 352 30.09 -11.26 11.18
CA VAL A 352 30.23 -10.21 10.16
C VAL A 352 28.85 -9.72 9.75
N LYS A 353 28.67 -8.40 9.70
CA LYS A 353 27.46 -7.74 9.24
C LYS A 353 27.80 -6.71 8.17
N VAL A 354 27.03 -6.70 7.11
CA VAL A 354 27.11 -5.72 6.01
C VAL A 354 25.88 -4.82 6.07
N GLY A 355 26.10 -3.50 6.13
CA GLY A 355 25.02 -2.51 6.22
C GLY A 355 24.20 -2.58 7.52
N PRO A 356 23.03 -1.89 7.58
CA PRO A 356 22.47 -1.02 6.54
C PRO A 356 23.14 0.37 6.47
N GLU A 357 24.01 0.69 7.44
CA GLU A 357 24.77 1.95 7.47
C GLU A 357 25.71 2.04 6.24
N SER A 358 25.85 3.23 5.66
CA SER A 358 26.68 3.48 4.49
C SER A 358 27.40 4.83 4.58
N VAL A 359 28.61 4.91 4.02
CA VAL A 359 29.36 6.17 3.84
C VAL A 359 28.84 7.01 2.65
N GLY A 360 27.98 6.45 1.80
CA GLY A 360 27.32 7.16 0.71
C GLY A 360 28.30 7.83 -0.27
N HIS A 361 28.07 9.10 -0.59
CA HIS A 361 28.92 9.87 -1.51
C HIS A 361 30.34 10.14 -0.98
N TYR A 362 30.60 9.91 0.32
CA TYR A 362 31.93 10.00 0.92
C TYR A 362 32.78 8.74 0.71
N LEU A 363 32.34 7.78 -0.13
CA LEU A 363 33.06 6.53 -0.38
C LEU A 363 34.54 6.73 -0.73
N VAL A 364 34.84 7.69 -1.62
CA VAL A 364 36.20 8.02 -2.06
C VAL A 364 37.07 8.70 -1.00
N GLU A 365 36.47 9.13 0.11
CA GLU A 365 37.17 9.77 1.24
C GLU A 365 37.31 8.80 2.43
N GLU A 366 36.27 8.02 2.72
CA GLU A 366 36.14 7.23 3.96
C GLU A 366 36.54 5.76 3.83
N ALA A 367 36.49 5.16 2.63
CA ALA A 367 36.82 3.74 2.45
C ALA A 367 38.34 3.47 2.55
N LEU A 368 38.70 2.29 3.05
CA LEU A 368 40.10 1.90 3.27
C LEU A 368 40.92 1.93 1.98
N VAL A 369 40.34 1.47 0.87
CA VAL A 369 41.01 1.41 -0.44
C VAL A 369 41.38 2.80 -0.97
N PHE A 370 40.71 3.85 -0.53
CA PHE A 370 41.03 5.25 -0.87
C PHE A 370 41.82 5.99 0.22
N GLY A 371 41.97 5.41 1.42
CA GLY A 371 42.74 5.97 2.53
C GLY A 371 41.98 6.52 3.70
N GLY A 372 40.66 6.28 3.74
CA GLY A 372 39.89 6.52 4.94
C GLY A 372 40.07 5.40 5.97
N ASN A 373 39.22 5.40 7.00
CA ASN A 373 39.33 4.51 8.15
C ASN A 373 38.16 3.51 8.27
N THR A 374 37.24 3.50 7.31
CA THR A 374 36.00 2.74 7.37
C THR A 374 36.05 1.58 6.38
N CYS A 375 35.85 0.34 6.85
CA CYS A 375 35.75 -0.82 5.97
C CYS A 375 34.36 -0.88 5.31
N THR A 376 34.34 -0.98 3.98
CA THR A 376 33.13 -0.93 3.15
C THR A 376 33.00 -2.15 2.24
N ALA A 377 31.82 -2.36 1.65
CA ALA A 377 31.59 -3.45 0.71
C ALA A 377 32.49 -3.35 -0.54
N SER A 378 32.82 -2.14 -0.99
CA SER A 378 33.80 -1.91 -2.06
C SER A 378 35.19 -2.43 -1.69
N ASP A 379 35.63 -2.26 -0.43
CA ASP A 379 36.90 -2.81 0.05
C ASP A 379 36.91 -4.34 -0.04
N ILE A 380 35.81 -4.99 0.35
CA ILE A 380 35.64 -6.45 0.25
C ILE A 380 35.72 -6.91 -1.22
N ALA A 381 35.06 -6.21 -2.15
CA ALA A 381 35.10 -6.54 -3.57
C ALA A 381 36.51 -6.39 -4.18
N VAL A 382 37.26 -5.35 -3.81
CA VAL A 382 38.65 -5.15 -4.26
C VAL A 382 39.57 -6.22 -3.63
N ALA A 383 39.40 -6.54 -2.35
CA ALA A 383 40.16 -7.60 -1.68
C ALA A 383 39.98 -8.95 -2.38
N LEU A 384 38.74 -9.30 -2.75
CA LEU A 384 38.38 -10.49 -3.53
C LEU A 384 38.83 -10.45 -5.00
N GLY A 385 39.35 -9.31 -5.48
CA GLY A 385 39.75 -9.12 -6.88
C GLY A 385 38.59 -9.01 -7.86
N ARG A 386 37.40 -8.63 -7.38
CA ARG A 386 36.18 -8.44 -8.19
C ARG A 386 36.01 -7.01 -8.68
N ALA A 387 36.75 -6.06 -8.12
CA ALA A 387 36.78 -4.66 -8.54
C ALA A 387 38.23 -4.15 -8.60
N ASP A 388 38.49 -3.20 -9.50
CA ASP A 388 39.76 -2.51 -9.65
C ASP A 388 39.56 -1.01 -9.38
N MET A 389 39.71 -0.61 -8.11
CA MET A 389 39.55 0.77 -7.66
C MET A 389 40.45 1.06 -6.46
N GLY A 390 40.87 2.32 -6.33
CA GLY A 390 41.76 2.79 -5.27
C GLY A 390 43.11 2.06 -5.24
N ASP A 391 43.72 1.98 -4.05
CA ASP A 391 44.99 1.32 -3.80
C ASP A 391 44.79 -0.02 -3.07
N ARG A 392 44.81 -1.12 -3.83
CA ARG A 392 44.64 -2.49 -3.31
C ARG A 392 45.65 -2.87 -2.23
N SER A 393 46.84 -2.25 -2.20
CA SER A 393 47.86 -2.58 -1.19
C SER A 393 47.40 -2.26 0.24
N ARG A 394 46.47 -1.31 0.40
CA ARG A 394 45.89 -0.89 1.67
C ARG A 394 44.95 -1.91 2.30
N LEU A 395 44.53 -2.91 1.52
CA LEU A 395 43.62 -3.97 1.96
C LEU A 395 44.36 -5.25 2.37
N SER A 396 45.70 -5.26 2.29
CA SER A 396 46.52 -6.43 2.58
C SER A 396 46.45 -6.90 4.04
N GLU A 397 46.06 -6.02 4.96
CA GLU A 397 45.87 -6.32 6.38
C GLU A 397 44.49 -6.90 6.72
N LEU A 398 43.54 -6.91 5.77
CA LEU A 398 42.21 -7.50 6.00
C LEU A 398 42.33 -9.03 6.16
N ASN A 399 41.75 -9.55 7.24
CA ASN A 399 41.70 -11.00 7.48
C ASN A 399 40.90 -11.71 6.36
N PRO A 400 41.46 -12.73 5.68
CA PRO A 400 40.75 -13.49 4.66
C PRO A 400 39.43 -14.12 5.11
N GLU A 401 39.33 -14.60 6.37
CA GLU A 401 38.10 -15.18 6.91
C GLU A 401 36.99 -14.13 7.05
N PHE A 402 37.37 -12.91 7.44
CA PHE A 402 36.45 -11.77 7.53
C PHE A 402 35.93 -11.37 6.14
N VAL A 403 36.80 -11.32 5.14
CA VAL A 403 36.44 -11.03 3.74
C VAL A 403 35.49 -12.09 3.18
N GLN A 404 35.76 -13.36 3.44
CA GLN A 404 34.89 -14.46 3.01
C GLN A 404 33.52 -14.42 3.71
N SER A 405 33.50 -14.20 5.02
CA SER A 405 32.25 -14.06 5.78
C SER A 405 31.42 -12.86 5.34
N ALA A 406 32.06 -11.75 4.94
CA ALA A 406 31.37 -10.60 4.35
C ALA A 406 30.74 -10.94 3.00
N LYS A 407 31.45 -11.68 2.15
CA LYS A 407 30.92 -12.18 0.86
C LYS A 407 29.69 -13.07 1.06
N ASP A 408 29.75 -13.99 2.02
CA ASP A 408 28.64 -14.90 2.31
C ASP A 408 27.44 -14.14 2.85
N CYS A 409 27.65 -13.13 3.72
CA CYS A 409 26.60 -12.23 4.18
C CYS A 409 25.94 -11.45 3.03
N ILE A 410 26.71 -10.94 2.06
CA ILE A 410 26.18 -10.27 0.86
C ILE A 410 25.33 -11.23 0.01
N LYS A 411 25.78 -12.49 -0.15
CA LYS A 411 25.03 -13.51 -0.87
C LYS A 411 23.68 -13.77 -0.20
N THR A 412 23.66 -14.00 1.11
CA THR A 412 22.42 -14.23 1.87
C THR A 412 21.44 -13.06 1.74
N LEU A 413 21.93 -11.81 1.83
CA LEU A 413 21.09 -10.62 1.65
C LEU A 413 20.43 -10.58 0.27
N LEU A 414 21.18 -10.87 -0.80
CA LEU A 414 20.66 -10.85 -2.17
C LEU A 414 19.75 -12.05 -2.46
N ASP A 415 20.07 -13.24 -1.95
CA ASP A 415 19.23 -14.45 -2.07
C ASP A 415 17.84 -14.21 -1.43
N GLY A 416 17.83 -13.64 -0.21
CA GLY A 416 16.60 -13.27 0.47
C GLY A 416 15.80 -12.22 -0.31
N ALA A 417 16.46 -11.17 -0.80
CA ALA A 417 15.83 -10.10 -1.57
C ALA A 417 15.19 -10.61 -2.88
N VAL A 418 15.89 -11.49 -3.60
CA VAL A 418 15.40 -12.10 -4.85
C VAL A 418 14.23 -13.03 -4.60
N ASP A 419 14.23 -13.81 -3.52
CA ASP A 419 13.09 -14.68 -3.19
C ASP A 419 11.82 -13.87 -2.84
N VAL A 420 11.96 -12.77 -2.09
CA VAL A 420 10.84 -11.89 -1.70
C VAL A 420 10.10 -11.32 -2.91
N ILE A 421 10.81 -10.98 -3.98
CA ILE A 421 10.21 -10.35 -5.16
C ILE A 421 9.58 -11.36 -6.13
N LYS A 422 9.78 -12.67 -6.00
CA LYS A 422 9.28 -13.64 -6.98
C LYS A 422 7.74 -13.75 -6.99
N ALA A 423 7.18 -14.05 -8.17
CA ALA A 423 5.73 -14.29 -8.37
C ALA A 423 5.35 -15.77 -8.47
N SER A 424 6.33 -16.67 -8.65
CA SER A 424 6.16 -18.12 -8.59
C SER A 424 7.44 -18.76 -8.05
N ALA A 425 7.42 -20.07 -7.80
CA ALA A 425 8.61 -20.76 -7.29
C ALA A 425 9.66 -20.93 -8.39
N ASP A 426 9.23 -20.82 -9.65
CA ASP A 426 10.04 -21.06 -10.82
C ASP A 426 11.29 -20.16 -10.83
N PRO A 427 12.47 -20.72 -11.11
CA PRO A 427 13.68 -19.93 -11.26
C PRO A 427 13.54 -18.90 -12.40
N LEU A 428 13.86 -17.64 -12.11
CA LEU A 428 13.85 -16.55 -13.10
C LEU A 428 15.28 -16.07 -13.38
N PRO A 429 15.60 -15.59 -14.59
CA PRO A 429 16.89 -14.97 -14.84
C PRO A 429 17.03 -13.71 -13.98
N VAL A 430 18.21 -13.50 -13.39
CA VAL A 430 18.56 -12.29 -12.63
C VAL A 430 19.50 -11.43 -13.47
N LEU A 431 19.15 -10.16 -13.65
CA LEU A 431 19.95 -9.14 -14.34
C LEU A 431 20.60 -8.24 -13.29
N LEU A 432 21.92 -8.16 -13.27
CA LEU A 432 22.68 -7.31 -12.35
C LEU A 432 23.01 -5.98 -13.02
N VAL A 433 22.65 -4.86 -12.42
CA VAL A 433 22.96 -3.51 -12.91
C VAL A 433 23.42 -2.57 -11.80
N GLY A 434 23.86 -1.37 -12.18
CA GLY A 434 24.40 -0.37 -11.29
C GLY A 434 25.91 -0.53 -11.05
N GLY A 435 26.59 0.54 -10.66
CA GLY A 435 28.04 0.54 -10.42
C GLY A 435 28.49 -0.40 -9.29
N GLY A 436 27.58 -0.79 -8.40
CA GLY A 436 27.81 -1.78 -7.34
C GLY A 436 27.57 -3.23 -7.77
N ALA A 437 27.24 -3.52 -9.03
CA ALA A 437 26.99 -4.89 -9.50
C ALA A 437 28.17 -5.85 -9.23
N VAL A 438 29.39 -5.32 -9.11
CA VAL A 438 30.61 -6.06 -8.73
C VAL A 438 30.54 -6.70 -7.33
N LEU A 439 29.62 -6.24 -6.46
CA LEU A 439 29.38 -6.81 -5.14
C LEU A 439 28.62 -8.15 -5.21
N ALA A 440 27.87 -8.39 -6.29
CA ALA A 440 26.99 -9.54 -6.38
C ALA A 440 27.76 -10.88 -6.43
N PRO A 441 27.20 -11.96 -5.88
CA PRO A 441 27.74 -13.31 -6.03
C PRO A 441 27.64 -13.81 -7.49
N GLU A 442 28.38 -14.86 -7.82
CA GLU A 442 28.35 -15.47 -9.17
C GLU A 442 27.04 -16.22 -9.44
N ASP A 443 26.42 -16.73 -8.37
CA ASP A 443 25.16 -17.42 -8.36
C ASP A 443 24.24 -16.84 -7.27
N ILE A 444 22.95 -16.80 -7.54
CA ILE A 444 21.90 -16.33 -6.62
C ILE A 444 20.87 -17.44 -6.51
N SER A 445 20.49 -17.79 -5.28
CA SER A 445 19.49 -18.83 -5.02
C SER A 445 18.14 -18.44 -5.64
N GLY A 446 17.49 -19.40 -6.31
CA GLY A 446 16.22 -19.15 -6.99
C GLY A 446 16.33 -18.40 -8.33
N ALA A 447 17.55 -18.08 -8.79
CA ALA A 447 17.82 -17.59 -10.14
C ALA A 447 18.04 -18.74 -11.12
N SER A 448 17.49 -18.67 -12.33
CA SER A 448 17.81 -19.63 -13.40
C SER A 448 19.20 -19.39 -13.99
N LYS A 449 19.61 -18.12 -14.03
CA LYS A 449 20.92 -17.64 -14.45
C LYS A 449 21.14 -16.22 -13.92
N VAL A 450 22.38 -15.89 -13.56
CA VAL A 450 22.80 -14.52 -13.27
C VAL A 450 23.46 -13.93 -14.51
N ILE A 451 23.01 -12.74 -14.93
CA ILE A 451 23.45 -12.07 -16.16
C ILE A 451 23.94 -10.68 -15.78
N LEU A 452 25.20 -10.39 -16.11
CA LEU A 452 25.78 -9.05 -16.06
C LEU A 452 25.81 -8.49 -17.49
N PRO A 453 24.84 -7.65 -17.91
CA PRO A 453 24.83 -7.08 -19.25
C PRO A 453 26.03 -6.15 -19.51
N PRO A 454 26.42 -5.95 -20.78
CA PRO A 454 27.35 -4.87 -21.12
C PRO A 454 26.71 -3.51 -20.78
N PHE A 455 27.51 -2.51 -20.38
CA PHE A 455 27.02 -1.17 -19.98
C PHE A 455 26.04 -1.19 -18.79
N HIS A 456 26.20 -2.15 -17.87
CA HIS A 456 25.36 -2.30 -16.67
C HIS A 456 25.43 -1.11 -15.70
N ASP A 457 26.55 -0.40 -15.71
CA ASP A 457 26.84 0.83 -14.96
C ASP A 457 25.90 1.98 -15.33
N VAL A 458 25.56 2.11 -16.62
CA VAL A 458 24.68 3.17 -17.15
C VAL A 458 23.31 2.64 -17.62
N ALA A 459 22.86 1.51 -17.06
CA ALA A 459 21.59 0.88 -17.42
C ALA A 459 20.38 1.82 -17.20
N ASN A 460 20.42 2.66 -16.18
CA ASN A 460 19.42 3.69 -15.92
C ASN A 460 19.26 4.66 -17.12
N ALA A 461 20.34 5.30 -17.57
CA ALA A 461 20.31 6.22 -18.71
C ALA A 461 19.86 5.51 -20.00
N ILE A 462 20.23 4.24 -20.19
CA ILE A 462 19.75 3.41 -21.31
C ILE A 462 18.24 3.20 -21.23
N GLY A 463 17.72 2.84 -20.05
CA GLY A 463 16.28 2.67 -19.83
C GLY A 463 15.48 3.93 -20.15
N ALA A 464 16.02 5.11 -19.78
CA ALA A 464 15.42 6.39 -20.15
C ALA A 464 15.36 6.56 -21.68
N ALA A 465 16.46 6.29 -22.39
CA ALA A 465 16.57 6.47 -23.85
C ALA A 465 15.60 5.57 -24.66
N ILE A 466 15.30 4.37 -24.17
CA ILE A 466 14.47 3.39 -24.90
C ILE A 466 12.99 3.43 -24.52
N SER A 467 12.54 4.46 -23.82
CA SER A 467 11.17 4.54 -23.29
C SER A 467 10.06 4.57 -24.33
N ARG A 468 8.93 3.98 -23.93
CA ARG A 468 7.68 3.87 -24.71
C ARG A 468 6.61 4.77 -24.08
N VAL A 469 5.49 4.94 -24.77
CA VAL A 469 4.31 5.66 -24.26
C VAL A 469 3.19 4.67 -23.95
N SER A 470 2.27 5.04 -23.06
CA SER A 470 1.13 4.19 -22.70
C SER A 470 -0.19 4.92 -22.65
N GLY A 471 -1.26 4.12 -22.76
CA GLY A 471 -2.61 4.48 -22.41
C GLY A 471 -3.16 3.51 -21.38
N ASP A 472 -3.57 4.05 -20.24
CA ASP A 472 -4.08 3.30 -19.10
C ASP A 472 -5.57 3.55 -18.92
N VAL A 473 -6.32 2.49 -18.61
CA VAL A 473 -7.76 2.52 -18.32
C VAL A 473 -8.03 1.67 -17.08
N ASP A 474 -8.71 2.24 -16.09
CA ASP A 474 -9.18 1.54 -14.89
C ASP A 474 -10.59 2.06 -14.60
N ILE A 475 -11.59 1.27 -15.00
CA ILE A 475 -13.00 1.70 -14.97
C ILE A 475 -13.88 0.61 -14.38
N VAL A 476 -14.91 1.01 -13.64
CA VAL A 476 -16.00 0.12 -13.22
C VAL A 476 -17.13 0.23 -14.23
N GLN A 477 -17.59 -0.90 -14.73
CA GLN A 477 -18.61 -0.98 -15.76
C GLN A 477 -19.76 -1.86 -15.29
N SER A 478 -20.98 -1.43 -15.61
CA SER A 478 -22.17 -2.27 -15.43
C SER A 478 -22.19 -3.39 -16.48
N THR A 479 -22.42 -4.63 -16.04
CA THR A 479 -22.71 -5.82 -16.84
C THR A 479 -24.20 -6.16 -16.85
N ALA A 480 -25.07 -5.21 -16.48
CA ALA A 480 -26.53 -5.43 -16.50
C ALA A 480 -27.07 -5.46 -17.93
N HIS A 481 -26.38 -4.77 -18.85
CA HIS A 481 -26.77 -4.62 -20.25
C HIS A 481 -25.64 -4.99 -21.23
N GLN A 482 -24.52 -5.52 -20.74
CA GLN A 482 -23.37 -6.00 -21.53
C GLN A 482 -22.68 -7.16 -20.83
N THR A 483 -21.95 -8.00 -21.58
CA THR A 483 -21.14 -9.07 -21.00
C THR A 483 -19.80 -8.55 -20.46
N GLU A 484 -19.17 -9.28 -19.54
CA GLU A 484 -17.82 -8.95 -19.06
C GLU A 484 -16.80 -8.83 -20.20
N SER A 485 -16.93 -9.67 -21.24
CA SER A 485 -16.08 -9.60 -22.42
C SER A 485 -16.29 -8.31 -23.22
N GLN A 486 -17.52 -7.81 -23.33
CA GLN A 486 -17.80 -6.54 -24.00
C GLN A 486 -17.23 -5.35 -23.22
N ALA A 487 -17.37 -5.38 -21.89
CA ALA A 487 -16.78 -4.39 -21.00
C ALA A 487 -15.24 -4.36 -21.15
N LEU A 488 -14.61 -5.53 -21.20
CA LEU A 488 -13.15 -5.64 -21.38
C LEU A 488 -12.68 -5.13 -22.75
N GLU A 489 -13.38 -5.45 -23.84
CA GLU A 489 -13.03 -4.94 -25.17
C GLU A 489 -13.18 -3.42 -25.26
N ARG A 490 -14.23 -2.84 -24.66
CA ARG A 490 -14.37 -1.38 -24.56
C ARG A 490 -13.18 -0.73 -23.85
N ALA A 491 -12.75 -1.31 -22.72
CA ALA A 491 -11.59 -0.81 -21.98
C ALA A 491 -10.29 -0.90 -22.79
N LYS A 492 -10.10 -1.97 -23.58
CA LYS A 492 -8.97 -2.10 -24.51
C LYS A 492 -8.96 -1.02 -25.58
N THR A 493 -10.10 -0.75 -26.22
CA THR A 493 -10.19 0.31 -27.23
C THR A 493 -9.82 1.67 -26.64
N MET A 494 -10.35 2.01 -25.47
CA MET A 494 -10.02 3.26 -24.77
C MET A 494 -8.52 3.36 -24.41
N ALA A 495 -7.90 2.25 -24.00
CA ALA A 495 -6.47 2.22 -23.69
C ALA A 495 -5.61 2.46 -24.94
N VAL A 496 -5.98 1.86 -26.08
CA VAL A 496 -5.32 2.10 -27.37
C VAL A 496 -5.46 3.56 -27.79
N GLU A 497 -6.66 4.14 -27.71
CA GLU A 497 -6.88 5.55 -28.05
C GLU A 497 -6.05 6.50 -27.18
N ARG A 498 -5.98 6.24 -25.87
CA ARG A 498 -5.12 7.02 -24.94
C ARG A 498 -3.64 6.88 -25.28
N ALA A 499 -3.17 5.69 -25.67
CA ALA A 499 -1.79 5.48 -26.09
C ALA A 499 -1.46 6.27 -27.37
N ILE A 500 -2.36 6.28 -28.36
CA ILE A 500 -2.20 7.05 -29.60
C ILE A 500 -2.17 8.56 -29.29
N GLN A 501 -3.06 9.04 -28.42
CA GLN A 501 -3.07 10.44 -27.96
C GLN A 501 -1.77 10.84 -27.25
N ALA A 502 -1.12 9.90 -26.56
CA ALA A 502 0.20 10.12 -25.96
C ALA A 502 1.36 10.07 -26.99
N GLY A 503 1.07 9.81 -28.27
CA GLY A 503 2.04 9.78 -29.36
C GLY A 503 2.55 8.38 -29.72
N ALA A 504 1.79 7.32 -29.44
CA ALA A 504 2.15 5.96 -29.83
C ALA A 504 1.95 5.74 -31.34
N ILE A 505 2.88 5.02 -31.98
CA ILE A 505 2.71 4.48 -33.33
C ILE A 505 1.64 3.38 -33.28
N PRO A 506 0.49 3.51 -33.97
CA PRO A 506 -0.64 2.57 -33.83
C PRO A 506 -0.26 1.11 -34.06
N GLU A 507 0.61 0.82 -35.01
CA GLU A 507 1.03 -0.54 -35.38
C GLU A 507 1.98 -1.18 -34.36
N SER A 508 2.56 -0.38 -33.46
CA SER A 508 3.46 -0.86 -32.39
C SER A 508 2.73 -1.19 -31.09
N ILE A 509 1.43 -0.88 -30.99
CA ILE A 509 0.69 -0.97 -29.74
C ILE A 509 0.45 -2.43 -29.35
N THR A 510 0.81 -2.77 -28.12
CA THR A 510 0.57 -4.08 -27.50
C THR A 510 -0.14 -3.90 -26.15
N MET A 511 -0.91 -4.90 -25.75
CA MET A 511 -1.54 -4.92 -24.42
C MET A 511 -0.53 -5.41 -23.39
N ALA A 512 -0.12 -4.52 -22.48
CA ALA A 512 0.84 -4.84 -21.43
C ALA A 512 0.18 -5.38 -20.15
N ASN A 513 -1.05 -4.95 -19.86
CA ASN A 513 -1.87 -5.51 -18.79
C ASN A 513 -3.35 -5.54 -19.19
N VAL A 514 -4.05 -6.61 -18.82
CA VAL A 514 -5.50 -6.79 -19.04
C VAL A 514 -6.07 -7.59 -17.87
N GLU A 515 -6.80 -6.91 -17.00
CA GLU A 515 -7.47 -7.51 -15.85
C GLU A 515 -8.95 -7.15 -15.86
N SER A 516 -9.77 -8.11 -15.43
CA SER A 516 -11.21 -7.95 -15.26
C SER A 516 -11.59 -8.54 -13.91
N ILE A 517 -12.01 -7.68 -12.98
CA ILE A 517 -12.23 -7.99 -11.58
C ILE A 517 -13.71 -7.73 -11.25
N PRO A 518 -14.52 -8.76 -10.99
CA PRO A 518 -15.90 -8.57 -10.54
C PRO A 518 -15.92 -7.82 -9.20
N LEU A 519 -16.84 -6.88 -9.01
CA LEU A 519 -16.95 -6.15 -7.74
C LEU A 519 -17.77 -6.92 -6.70
N GLN A 520 -17.36 -6.80 -5.43
CA GLN A 520 -18.02 -7.48 -4.33
C GLN A 520 -19.33 -6.80 -3.96
N TYR A 521 -20.40 -7.58 -3.77
CA TYR A 521 -21.73 -7.11 -3.32
C TYR A 521 -22.37 -6.01 -4.18
N VAL A 522 -21.95 -5.91 -5.44
CA VAL A 522 -22.60 -5.08 -6.46
C VAL A 522 -22.93 -6.01 -7.62
N SER A 523 -24.22 -6.29 -7.79
CA SER A 523 -24.68 -7.14 -8.88
C SER A 523 -24.37 -6.46 -10.22
N HIS A 524 -23.95 -7.26 -11.18
CA HIS A 524 -23.72 -6.81 -12.54
C HIS A 524 -22.70 -5.66 -12.64
N GLN A 525 -21.58 -5.73 -11.92
CA GLN A 525 -20.48 -4.78 -12.09
C GLN A 525 -19.11 -5.43 -12.12
N VAL A 526 -18.25 -4.89 -12.98
CA VAL A 526 -16.89 -5.36 -13.18
C VAL A 526 -15.94 -4.17 -13.27
N ARG A 527 -14.82 -4.23 -12.55
CA ARG A 527 -13.69 -3.31 -12.70
C ARG A 527 -12.74 -3.88 -13.74
N THR A 528 -12.50 -3.15 -14.82
CA THR A 528 -11.57 -3.53 -15.89
C THR A 528 -10.35 -2.62 -15.87
N ILE A 529 -9.16 -3.23 -15.80
CA ILE A 529 -7.88 -2.53 -15.79
C ILE A 529 -7.12 -2.95 -17.05
N VAL A 530 -6.84 -2.00 -17.94
CA VAL A 530 -6.15 -2.25 -19.21
C VAL A 530 -5.05 -1.24 -19.42
N LYS A 531 -3.87 -1.74 -19.81
CA LYS A 531 -2.73 -0.91 -20.21
C LYS A 531 -2.26 -1.26 -21.61
N ALA A 532 -2.27 -0.28 -22.50
CA ALA A 532 -1.72 -0.34 -23.84
C ALA A 532 -0.38 0.39 -23.90
N VAL A 533 0.62 -0.15 -24.61
CA VAL A 533 1.97 0.43 -24.72
C VAL A 533 2.43 0.37 -26.16
N GLY A 534 3.03 1.46 -26.65
CA GLY A 534 3.57 1.55 -28.01
C GLY A 534 4.84 2.39 -28.11
N ASP A 535 5.55 2.25 -29.22
CA ASP A 535 6.71 3.05 -29.56
C ASP A 535 6.30 4.50 -29.87
N VAL A 536 7.15 5.45 -29.50
CA VAL A 536 6.88 6.89 -29.69
C VAL A 536 7.06 7.29 -31.16
N ASP A 537 6.07 7.96 -31.74
CA ASP A 537 6.21 8.61 -33.04
C ASP A 537 6.93 9.96 -32.89
N PHE A 538 8.26 9.96 -32.98
CA PHE A 538 9.04 11.19 -32.89
C PHE A 538 8.85 12.15 -34.10
N LYS A 539 8.17 11.73 -35.18
CA LYS A 539 7.96 12.59 -36.36
C LYS A 539 6.76 13.52 -36.18
N SER A 540 5.70 13.06 -35.51
CA SER A 540 4.49 13.86 -35.26
C SER A 540 4.79 15.07 -34.35
N TYR A 541 5.60 14.88 -33.30
CA TYR A 541 6.00 15.94 -32.34
C TYR A 541 6.82 17.09 -32.96
N VAL A 542 7.55 16.84 -34.06
CA VAL A 542 8.32 17.91 -34.73
C VAL A 542 7.40 18.90 -35.45
N SER A 543 6.19 18.47 -35.86
CA SER A 543 5.22 19.34 -36.52
C SER A 543 4.49 20.30 -35.56
N GLU A 544 4.33 19.94 -34.28
CA GLU A 544 3.71 20.79 -33.25
C GLU A 544 4.68 21.86 -32.71
N LEU A 545 5.98 21.54 -32.61
CA LEU A 545 7.03 22.49 -32.20
C LEU A 545 7.22 23.65 -33.21
N GLU A 546 6.82 23.49 -34.47
CA GLU A 546 6.81 24.57 -35.47
C GLU A 546 5.60 25.51 -35.31
N LEU A 547 4.60 25.14 -34.51
CA LEU A 547 3.36 25.92 -34.29
C LEU A 547 3.33 26.67 -32.94
N GLU A 548 4.09 26.24 -31.93
CA GLU A 548 4.22 26.94 -30.64
C GLU A 548 5.47 27.83 -30.59
N THR A 549 5.45 28.94 -31.36
CA THR A 549 6.23 30.14 -30.99
C THR A 549 5.30 31.04 -30.19
N VAL A 550 5.14 30.73 -28.90
CA VAL A 550 4.49 31.64 -27.95
C VAL A 550 5.57 32.55 -27.39
N ASP A 551 5.34 33.86 -27.49
CA ASP A 551 6.18 34.93 -26.95
C ASP A 551 6.64 34.60 -25.52
N ASP A 552 7.96 34.50 -25.35
CA ASP A 552 8.67 34.27 -24.09
C ASP A 552 9.05 35.65 -23.50
N ASP A 553 8.12 36.62 -23.50
CA ASP A 553 8.29 37.93 -22.88
C ASP A 553 7.44 38.04 -21.60
N ASP A 554 8.07 38.55 -20.55
CA ASP A 554 7.57 38.89 -19.21
C ASP A 554 7.48 37.76 -18.15
N ASP A 555 8.62 37.44 -17.54
CA ASP A 555 8.83 37.56 -16.08
C ASP A 555 10.31 37.23 -15.72
N GLU A 556 11.21 38.20 -15.87
CA GLU A 556 12.49 38.22 -15.15
C GLU A 556 12.22 38.48 -13.65
N ALA A 557 11.62 37.52 -12.95
CA ALA A 557 11.39 37.60 -11.52
C ALA A 557 12.47 36.85 -10.75
N SER A 558 13.51 37.61 -10.37
CA SER A 558 14.50 37.39 -9.31
C SER A 558 15.15 36.01 -9.20
N ASP A 559 16.41 35.96 -9.64
CA ASP A 559 17.42 35.00 -9.15
C ASP A 559 17.63 35.19 -7.64
N GLU A 560 16.79 34.59 -6.82
CA GLU A 560 17.20 34.24 -5.46
C GLU A 560 18.10 33.01 -5.55
N HIS A 561 19.40 33.23 -5.33
CA HIS A 561 20.32 32.20 -4.90
C HIS A 561 19.60 31.32 -3.87
N GLU A 562 19.62 30.00 -4.03
CA GLU A 562 19.13 29.07 -3.01
C GLU A 562 19.89 29.38 -1.71
N GLY A 563 19.27 30.18 -0.82
CA GLY A 563 19.82 30.49 0.50
C GLY A 563 20.04 29.19 1.28
N GLN A 564 20.87 29.26 2.33
CA GLN A 564 21.17 28.12 3.22
C GLN A 564 19.90 27.31 3.53
N LYS A 565 20.00 25.96 3.45
CA LYS A 565 18.90 25.03 3.74
C LYS A 565 18.22 25.44 5.05
N ASN A 566 17.08 26.12 4.94
CA ASN A 566 16.24 26.38 6.10
C ASN A 566 15.48 25.07 6.32
N ARG A 567 16.03 24.20 7.18
CA ARG A 567 15.28 23.08 7.76
C ARG A 567 14.18 23.69 8.64
N ALA A 568 13.14 24.21 7.99
CA ALA A 568 11.99 24.73 8.67
C ALA A 568 11.28 23.52 9.26
N VAL A 569 11.16 23.54 10.60
CA VAL A 569 10.71 22.47 11.49
C VAL A 569 11.88 21.60 11.97
N GLU A 570 12.37 21.89 13.18
CA GLU A 570 12.95 20.84 14.03
C GLU A 570 11.93 19.71 14.05
N THR A 571 12.25 18.60 13.38
CA THR A 571 11.57 17.34 13.63
C THR A 571 11.68 17.13 15.12
N THR A 572 10.59 17.39 15.84
CA THR A 572 10.40 16.76 17.14
C THR A 572 10.28 15.28 16.77
N GLU A 573 11.42 14.60 16.69
CA GLU A 573 11.43 13.15 16.71
C GLU A 573 10.71 12.80 18.01
N VAL A 574 9.41 12.51 17.89
CA VAL A 574 8.66 11.95 18.98
C VAL A 574 9.42 10.68 19.30
N MET A 575 10.16 10.70 20.42
CA MET A 575 10.93 9.53 20.82
C MET A 575 10.00 8.34 20.75
N PRO A 576 10.33 7.29 19.98
CA PRO A 576 9.44 6.17 19.79
C PRO A 576 9.09 5.61 21.16
N LEU A 577 7.79 5.61 21.46
CA LEU A 577 7.26 5.07 22.70
C LEU A 577 7.78 3.64 22.87
N ASP A 578 8.40 3.34 24.00
CA ASP A 578 8.86 2.00 24.31
C ASP A 578 7.67 1.10 24.69
N PRO A 579 7.30 0.11 23.84
CA PRO A 579 6.16 -0.75 24.09
C PRO A 579 6.37 -1.72 25.27
N PHE A 580 7.61 -1.88 25.74
CA PHE A 580 7.93 -2.71 26.92
C PHE A 580 7.53 -2.02 28.22
N THR A 581 7.71 -0.70 28.32
CA THR A 581 7.44 0.10 29.52
C THR A 581 6.07 0.79 29.52
N TYR A 582 5.38 0.83 28.38
CA TYR A 582 4.04 1.41 28.27
C TYR A 582 3.03 0.80 29.26
N THR A 583 2.21 1.67 29.85
CA THR A 583 1.12 1.30 30.77
C THR A 583 -0.18 1.98 30.30
N PRO A 584 -1.28 1.24 30.09
CA PRO A 584 -2.57 1.82 29.72
C PRO A 584 -3.14 2.67 30.85
N THR A 585 -3.98 3.65 30.52
CA THR A 585 -4.56 4.56 31.52
C THR A 585 -5.87 4.00 32.07
N ILE A 586 -5.87 3.51 33.31
CA ILE A 586 -7.09 3.15 34.02
C ILE A 586 -7.46 4.26 35.01
N LYS A 587 -8.70 4.74 34.96
CA LYS A 587 -9.23 5.74 35.89
C LYS A 587 -10.50 5.22 36.55
N VAL A 588 -10.62 5.39 37.86
CA VAL A 588 -11.86 5.11 38.58
C VAL A 588 -12.76 6.33 38.46
N ASN A 589 -13.97 6.15 37.93
CA ASN A 589 -14.96 7.22 37.82
C ASN A 589 -15.65 7.52 39.16
N ASP A 590 -16.53 8.53 39.18
CA ASP A 590 -17.22 8.97 40.41
C ASP A 590 -18.14 7.88 41.02
N GLU A 591 -18.55 6.88 40.23
CA GLU A 591 -19.34 5.73 40.67
C GLU A 591 -18.47 4.58 41.21
N GLY A 592 -17.15 4.75 41.25
CA GLY A 592 -16.21 3.71 41.69
C GLY A 592 -15.90 2.65 40.63
N VAL A 593 -16.27 2.88 39.37
CA VAL A 593 -16.03 1.95 38.26
C VAL A 593 -14.67 2.22 37.61
N PRO A 594 -13.77 1.22 37.53
CA PRO A 594 -12.54 1.33 36.76
C PRO A 594 -12.83 1.38 35.25
N GLU A 595 -12.38 2.45 34.61
CA GLU A 595 -12.51 2.69 33.17
C GLU A 595 -11.13 2.74 32.53
N TRP A 596 -10.92 1.92 31.51
CA TRP A 596 -9.77 2.04 30.63
C TRP A 596 -10.00 3.18 29.63
N ILE A 597 -9.25 4.26 29.79
CA ILE A 597 -9.29 5.43 28.94
C ILE A 597 -8.33 5.23 27.77
N LEU A 598 -8.87 5.06 26.57
CA LEU A 598 -8.06 4.79 25.38
C LEU A 598 -7.32 6.07 24.92
N ASN A 599 -6.08 5.90 24.49
CA ASN A 599 -5.32 6.90 23.73
C ASN A 599 -4.96 6.38 22.33
N GLU A 600 -4.18 7.15 21.56
CA GLU A 600 -3.80 6.78 20.19
C GLU A 600 -2.98 5.48 20.10
N VAL A 601 -2.16 5.19 21.12
CA VAL A 601 -1.34 3.97 21.19
C VAL A 601 -2.24 2.76 21.44
N ASP A 602 -3.16 2.87 22.40
CA ASP A 602 -4.12 1.81 22.70
C ASP A 602 -4.97 1.49 21.47
N LEU A 603 -5.46 2.51 20.76
CA LEU A 603 -6.23 2.34 19.54
C LEU A 603 -5.42 1.67 18.42
N ALA A 604 -4.15 2.01 18.26
CA ALA A 604 -3.29 1.40 17.25
C ALA A 604 -3.08 -0.09 17.52
N TRP A 605 -2.85 -0.47 18.77
CA TRP A 605 -2.67 -1.87 19.16
C TRP A 605 -3.99 -2.65 19.12
N LEU A 606 -5.09 -2.03 19.52
CA LEU A 606 -6.43 -2.61 19.33
C LEU A 606 -6.68 -2.89 17.85
N ALA A 607 -6.39 -1.96 16.94
CA ALA A 607 -6.57 -2.13 15.51
C ALA A 607 -5.76 -3.32 14.95
N ASP A 608 -4.45 -3.38 15.25
CA ASP A 608 -3.59 -4.50 14.82
C ASP A 608 -4.10 -5.85 15.37
N GLY A 609 -4.53 -5.89 16.63
CA GLY A 609 -5.07 -7.08 17.26
C GLY A 609 -6.44 -7.52 16.74
N CYS A 610 -7.36 -6.57 16.52
CA CYS A 610 -8.65 -6.82 15.87
C CYS A 610 -8.43 -7.46 14.50
N TYR A 611 -7.38 -7.04 13.77
CA TYR A 611 -7.09 -7.62 12.47
C TYR A 611 -6.60 -9.07 12.53
N VAL A 612 -5.77 -9.42 13.53
CA VAL A 612 -5.39 -10.81 13.81
C VAL A 612 -6.61 -11.66 14.17
N LEU A 613 -7.45 -11.18 15.09
CA LEU A 613 -8.66 -11.90 15.54
C LEU A 613 -9.75 -11.96 14.45
N GLY A 614 -9.67 -11.10 13.45
CA GLY A 614 -10.56 -11.07 12.28
C GLY A 614 -10.42 -12.29 11.36
N CYS A 615 -9.39 -13.13 11.51
CA CYS A 615 -9.23 -14.36 10.71
C CYS A 615 -9.32 -14.10 9.19
N ALA A 616 -8.68 -13.01 8.74
CA ALA A 616 -8.71 -12.47 7.38
C ALA A 616 -10.02 -11.79 6.90
N GLY A 617 -11.05 -11.73 7.75
CA GLY A 617 -12.28 -10.97 7.52
C GLY A 617 -12.48 -9.80 8.50
N GLY A 618 -13.74 -9.35 8.66
CA GLY A 618 -14.09 -8.15 9.44
C GLY A 618 -13.68 -6.81 8.79
N GLY A 619 -13.01 -6.83 7.64
CA GLY A 619 -12.51 -5.64 6.94
C GLY A 619 -11.25 -5.03 7.58
N THR A 620 -10.56 -4.17 6.83
CA THR A 620 -9.37 -3.48 7.34
C THR A 620 -9.73 -2.47 8.44
N PRO A 621 -9.10 -2.52 9.63
CA PRO A 621 -9.37 -1.56 10.71
C PRO A 621 -8.81 -0.15 10.45
N ALA A 622 -7.96 0.04 9.43
CA ALA A 622 -7.18 1.27 9.27
C ALA A 622 -8.05 2.54 9.16
N PRO A 623 -9.14 2.59 8.37
CA PRO A 623 -10.01 3.77 8.34
C PRO A 623 -10.69 4.06 9.68
N SER A 624 -11.15 3.02 10.39
CA SER A 624 -11.79 3.15 11.70
C SER A 624 -10.81 3.65 12.76
N PHE A 625 -9.55 3.18 12.72
CA PHE A 625 -8.47 3.70 13.57
C PHE A 625 -8.25 5.20 13.36
N ILE A 626 -8.14 5.65 12.10
CA ILE A 626 -7.93 7.08 11.80
C ILE A 626 -9.09 7.93 12.35
N GLN A 627 -10.33 7.50 12.13
CA GLN A 627 -11.54 8.17 12.64
C GLN A 627 -11.50 8.30 14.17
N LEU A 628 -11.24 7.21 14.88
CA LEU A 628 -11.23 7.19 16.35
C LEU A 628 -10.07 8.00 16.94
N ARG A 629 -8.90 7.93 16.33
CA ARG A 629 -7.73 8.73 16.71
C ARG A 629 -8.04 10.22 16.58
N ASP A 630 -8.69 10.63 15.50
CA ASP A 630 -9.07 12.03 15.29
C ASP A 630 -10.16 12.49 16.27
N ILE A 631 -11.10 11.61 16.65
CA ILE A 631 -12.05 11.86 17.74
C ILE A 631 -11.32 12.13 19.07
N ILE A 632 -10.29 11.33 19.41
CA ILE A 632 -9.47 11.56 20.61
C ILE A 632 -8.73 12.90 20.52
N ARG A 633 -8.12 13.21 19.37
CA ARG A 633 -7.43 14.50 19.14
C ARG A 633 -8.35 15.71 19.25
N GLN A 634 -9.66 15.54 18.98
CA GLN A 634 -10.68 16.57 19.19
C GLN A 634 -11.09 16.73 20.66
N GLY A 635 -10.52 15.95 21.59
CA GLY A 635 -10.76 16.05 23.04
C GLY A 635 -11.85 15.12 23.56
N HIS A 636 -12.39 14.24 22.71
CA HIS A 636 -13.37 13.24 23.14
C HIS A 636 -12.69 12.04 23.79
N THR A 637 -13.35 11.45 24.79
CA THR A 637 -12.90 10.23 25.46
C THR A 637 -13.60 8.99 24.93
N ILE A 638 -12.87 7.88 24.88
CA ILE A 638 -13.37 6.52 24.65
C ILE A 638 -12.98 5.67 25.86
N ARG A 639 -13.92 4.87 26.36
CA ARG A 639 -13.78 4.15 27.63
C ARG A 639 -14.17 2.69 27.47
N ILE A 640 -13.36 1.78 28.03
CA ILE A 640 -13.69 0.36 28.12
C ILE A 640 -13.86 -0.04 29.59
N ILE A 641 -14.91 -0.82 29.91
CA ILE A 641 -15.19 -1.35 31.26
C ILE A 641 -15.27 -2.87 31.26
N ASP A 642 -15.02 -3.46 32.43
CA ASP A 642 -15.25 -4.88 32.68
C ASP A 642 -16.76 -5.12 32.86
N GLN A 643 -17.27 -6.24 32.33
CA GLN A 643 -18.70 -6.60 32.46
C GLN A 643 -19.21 -6.63 33.92
N SER A 644 -18.32 -6.88 34.89
CA SER A 644 -18.68 -6.89 36.32
C SER A 644 -19.11 -5.52 36.83
N SER A 645 -18.74 -4.45 36.12
CA SER A 645 -19.15 -3.08 36.44
C SER A 645 -20.54 -2.70 35.91
N LEU A 646 -21.17 -3.58 35.13
CA LEU A 646 -22.53 -3.36 34.62
C LEU A 646 -23.56 -3.43 35.75
N LYS A 647 -24.47 -2.46 35.77
CA LYS A 647 -25.69 -2.48 36.59
C LYS A 647 -26.56 -3.65 36.15
N ASP A 648 -27.28 -4.29 37.08
CA ASP A 648 -28.05 -5.50 36.75
C ASP A 648 -29.19 -5.24 35.73
N ASP A 649 -29.71 -4.01 35.69
CA ASP A 649 -30.74 -3.53 34.78
C ASP A 649 -30.20 -2.68 33.62
N ALA A 650 -28.88 -2.70 33.36
CA ALA A 650 -28.27 -1.89 32.32
C ALA A 650 -28.83 -2.24 30.92
N LEU A 651 -29.14 -1.18 30.16
CA LEU A 651 -29.56 -1.24 28.77
C LEU A 651 -28.35 -1.19 27.84
N ILE A 652 -28.08 -2.31 27.18
CA ILE A 652 -26.84 -2.51 26.42
C ILE A 652 -27.17 -2.58 24.93
N TYR A 653 -26.64 -1.63 24.16
CA TYR A 653 -26.77 -1.66 22.71
C TYR A 653 -25.54 -2.30 22.05
N TRP A 654 -25.75 -2.92 20.89
CA TRP A 654 -24.69 -3.58 20.15
C TRP A 654 -25.01 -3.65 18.66
N GLY A 655 -23.96 -3.80 17.86
CA GLY A 655 -24.06 -3.75 16.40
C GLY A 655 -22.70 -3.56 15.75
N GLY A 656 -22.74 -3.16 14.48
CA GLY A 656 -21.55 -2.94 13.66
C GLY A 656 -21.96 -2.59 12.23
N HIS A 657 -21.07 -2.85 11.27
CA HIS A 657 -21.37 -2.63 9.86
C HIS A 657 -21.81 -3.90 9.14
N MET A 658 -22.56 -3.70 8.05
CA MET A 658 -22.91 -4.74 7.10
C MET A 658 -22.76 -4.18 5.67
N GLY A 659 -22.17 -4.96 4.77
CA GLY A 659 -22.10 -4.61 3.35
C GLY A 659 -20.77 -4.97 2.71
N SER A 660 -20.46 -4.26 1.62
CA SER A 660 -19.31 -4.52 0.78
C SER A 660 -18.03 -3.90 1.31
N PRO A 661 -16.95 -4.69 1.52
CA PRO A 661 -15.62 -4.15 1.72
C PRO A 661 -15.14 -3.31 0.53
N ALA A 662 -15.65 -3.55 -0.69
CA ALA A 662 -15.27 -2.78 -1.88
C ALA A 662 -15.80 -1.33 -1.83
N VAL A 663 -16.92 -1.09 -1.15
CA VAL A 663 -17.45 0.27 -0.92
C VAL A 663 -16.53 1.04 0.02
N SER A 664 -15.97 0.38 1.04
CA SER A 664 -15.10 1.00 2.05
C SER A 664 -13.82 1.60 1.49
N VAL A 665 -13.42 1.21 0.27
CA VAL A 665 -12.25 1.74 -0.42
C VAL A 665 -12.48 3.16 -0.95
N GLU A 666 -13.72 3.49 -1.35
CA GLU A 666 -14.08 4.82 -1.91
C GLU A 666 -14.91 5.66 -0.96
N ARG A 667 -15.79 5.02 -0.20
CA ARG A 667 -16.69 5.65 0.74
C ARG A 667 -16.19 5.35 2.14
N LEU A 668 -15.42 6.29 2.68
CA LEU A 668 -14.92 6.19 4.05
C LEU A 668 -16.08 6.04 5.02
N GLN A 669 -15.80 5.28 6.08
CA GLN A 669 -16.74 5.09 7.17
C GLN A 669 -17.21 6.43 7.73
N SER A 670 -18.51 6.53 7.99
CA SER A 670 -19.16 7.70 8.54
C SER A 670 -19.79 7.33 9.89
N THR A 671 -21.01 7.81 10.14
CA THR A 671 -21.77 7.59 11.37
C THR A 671 -22.90 6.57 11.20
N GLU A 672 -22.83 5.69 10.19
CA GLU A 672 -23.92 4.78 9.85
C GLU A 672 -24.40 3.93 11.05
N THR A 673 -23.47 3.33 11.81
CA THR A 673 -23.82 2.53 13.02
C THR A 673 -24.46 3.41 14.10
N VAL A 674 -23.99 4.64 14.28
CA VAL A 674 -24.57 5.60 15.23
C VAL A 674 -26.01 5.95 14.84
N GLN A 675 -26.27 6.16 13.54
CA GLN A 675 -27.63 6.45 13.06
C GLN A 675 -28.55 5.24 13.21
N ALA A 676 -28.08 4.02 12.94
CA ALA A 676 -28.85 2.81 13.18
C ALA A 676 -29.25 2.67 14.67
N PHE A 677 -28.36 3.02 15.59
CA PHE A 677 -28.66 3.05 17.04
C PHE A 677 -29.73 4.09 17.36
N ASN A 678 -29.58 5.33 16.85
CA ASN A 678 -30.57 6.40 17.04
C ASN A 678 -31.96 5.99 16.58
N VAL A 679 -32.07 5.42 15.37
CA VAL A 679 -33.33 4.97 14.76
C VAL A 679 -33.97 3.87 15.62
N LEU A 680 -33.18 2.92 16.11
CA LEU A 680 -33.69 1.85 16.96
C LEU A 680 -34.10 2.36 18.35
N MET A 681 -33.33 3.28 18.94
CA MET A 681 -33.67 3.95 20.20
C MET A 681 -34.98 4.72 20.10
N GLU A 682 -35.17 5.48 19.01
CA GLU A 682 -36.41 6.22 18.75
C GLU A 682 -37.60 5.26 18.69
N TYR A 683 -37.47 4.17 17.93
CA TYR A 683 -38.52 3.14 17.81
C TYR A 683 -38.85 2.47 19.15
N LEU A 684 -37.85 2.19 19.99
CA LEU A 684 -38.03 1.56 21.30
C LEU A 684 -38.42 2.55 22.40
N GLY A 685 -38.35 3.86 22.14
CA GLY A 685 -38.58 4.90 23.14
C GLY A 685 -37.48 5.00 24.20
N HIS A 686 -36.27 4.53 23.89
CA HIS A 686 -35.11 4.61 24.78
C HIS A 686 -34.44 5.98 24.67
N LYS A 687 -34.07 6.56 25.81
CA LYS A 687 -33.46 7.91 25.89
C LYS A 687 -31.97 7.90 26.15
N SER A 688 -31.42 6.78 26.60
CA SER A 688 -30.03 6.61 26.97
C SER A 688 -29.57 5.19 26.67
N VAL A 689 -28.26 5.02 26.63
CA VAL A 689 -27.58 3.73 26.52
C VAL A 689 -26.64 3.65 27.71
N ASP A 690 -26.68 2.56 28.48
CA ASP A 690 -25.83 2.41 29.66
C ASP A 690 -24.45 1.87 29.30
N ALA A 691 -24.37 1.00 28.28
CA ALA A 691 -23.11 0.49 27.74
C ALA A 691 -23.26 0.01 26.29
N VAL A 692 -22.14 -0.11 25.58
CA VAL A 692 -22.08 -0.60 24.20
C VAL A 692 -21.25 -1.88 24.14
N MET A 693 -21.65 -2.85 23.31
CA MET A 693 -20.91 -4.09 23.08
C MET A 693 -20.68 -4.33 21.58
N GLY A 694 -19.57 -5.00 21.24
CA GLY A 694 -19.26 -5.38 19.86
C GLY A 694 -20.12 -6.52 19.34
N LEU A 695 -20.46 -6.45 18.05
CA LEU A 695 -20.89 -7.62 17.28
C LEU A 695 -19.78 -8.68 17.29
N GLU A 696 -18.59 -8.26 16.86
CA GLU A 696 -17.40 -9.06 16.71
C GLU A 696 -16.17 -8.23 17.06
N ILE A 697 -15.10 -8.86 17.55
CA ILE A 697 -13.79 -8.22 17.73
C ILE A 697 -12.97 -8.15 16.43
N GLY A 698 -13.41 -8.83 15.38
CA GLY A 698 -12.65 -8.97 14.14
C GLY A 698 -12.66 -7.72 13.26
N GLY A 699 -11.48 -7.34 12.75
CA GLY A 699 -11.33 -6.31 11.73
C GLY A 699 -11.87 -4.93 12.14
N ALA A 700 -12.47 -4.21 11.19
CA ALA A 700 -13.05 -2.88 11.43
C ALA A 700 -14.23 -2.91 12.42
N ASN A 701 -15.04 -3.98 12.39
CA ASN A 701 -16.17 -4.14 13.31
C ASN A 701 -15.73 -4.18 14.79
N GLY A 702 -14.53 -4.70 15.07
CA GLY A 702 -13.95 -4.67 16.41
C GLY A 702 -13.73 -3.26 16.99
N MET A 703 -13.67 -2.24 16.11
CA MET A 703 -13.48 -0.84 16.49
C MET A 703 -14.81 -0.05 16.56
N GLU A 704 -15.91 -0.61 16.07
CA GLU A 704 -17.22 0.07 16.02
C GLU A 704 -17.81 0.45 17.38
N PRO A 705 -17.72 -0.40 18.42
CA PRO A 705 -18.21 -0.03 19.75
C PRO A 705 -17.53 1.22 20.28
N MET A 706 -16.24 1.41 19.97
CA MET A 706 -15.46 2.57 20.39
C MET A 706 -15.97 3.86 19.73
N LEU A 707 -16.44 3.78 18.48
CA LEU A 707 -17.03 4.92 17.79
C LEU A 707 -18.34 5.30 18.48
N VAL A 708 -19.26 4.35 18.57
CA VAL A 708 -20.60 4.54 19.12
C VAL A 708 -20.57 4.95 20.59
N GLY A 709 -19.75 4.28 21.41
CA GLY A 709 -19.61 4.54 22.84
C GLY A 709 -18.85 5.81 23.19
N SER A 710 -18.13 6.41 22.24
CA SER A 710 -17.36 7.64 22.49
C SER A 710 -18.21 8.76 23.09
N SER A 711 -17.57 9.63 23.87
CA SER A 711 -18.22 10.84 24.42
C SER A 711 -18.75 11.82 23.37
N ARG A 712 -18.39 11.63 22.09
CA ARG A 712 -18.95 12.40 20.97
C ARG A 712 -20.39 12.01 20.63
N PHE A 713 -20.75 10.73 20.82
CA PHE A 713 -22.05 10.19 20.46
C PHE A 713 -22.85 9.81 21.70
N PHE A 714 -22.89 8.52 22.08
CA PHE A 714 -23.73 8.07 23.19
C PHE A 714 -23.10 8.26 24.57
N ASN A 715 -21.79 8.56 24.63
CA ASN A 715 -21.06 8.72 25.89
C ASN A 715 -21.28 7.54 26.85
N ALA A 716 -21.26 6.31 26.31
CA ALA A 716 -21.51 5.08 27.03
C ALA A 716 -20.26 4.19 26.95
N PRO A 717 -19.77 3.64 28.07
CA PRO A 717 -18.58 2.81 28.05
C PRO A 717 -18.77 1.55 27.20
N VAL A 718 -17.70 1.13 26.53
CA VAL A 718 -17.62 -0.13 25.79
C VAL A 718 -17.36 -1.27 26.76
N ILE A 719 -18.09 -2.36 26.63
CA ILE A 719 -17.84 -3.58 27.39
C ILE A 719 -16.65 -4.30 26.76
N ASP A 720 -15.69 -4.76 27.57
CA ASP A 720 -14.59 -5.62 27.13
C ASP A 720 -15.11 -7.04 26.79
N ALA A 721 -15.91 -7.13 25.74
CA ALA A 721 -16.53 -8.35 25.24
C ALA A 721 -17.15 -8.12 23.85
N ASP A 722 -17.39 -9.20 23.13
CA ASP A 722 -18.23 -9.21 21.92
C ASP A 722 -19.02 -10.53 21.80
N TRP A 723 -19.85 -10.65 20.76
CA TRP A 723 -20.73 -11.82 20.57
C TRP A 723 -20.12 -12.96 19.74
N MET A 724 -18.88 -12.84 19.28
CA MET A 724 -18.26 -13.83 18.40
C MET A 724 -16.88 -14.32 18.87
N GLY A 725 -16.06 -13.45 19.45
CA GLY A 725 -14.65 -13.69 19.78
C GLY A 725 -13.72 -13.78 18.56
N ARG A 726 -14.27 -13.56 17.36
CA ARG A 726 -13.64 -13.63 16.03
C ARG A 726 -14.54 -12.92 15.02
N ALA A 727 -14.14 -12.85 13.75
CA ALA A 727 -15.08 -12.47 12.69
C ALA A 727 -15.91 -13.66 12.18
N TYR A 728 -17.18 -13.39 11.86
CA TYR A 728 -18.07 -14.25 11.06
C TYR A 728 -18.72 -13.47 9.91
N PRO A 729 -19.11 -14.14 8.81
CA PRO A 729 -19.66 -13.46 7.65
C PRO A 729 -21.09 -12.92 7.85
N THR A 730 -21.81 -13.35 8.90
CA THR A 730 -23.25 -13.08 9.08
C THR A 730 -23.64 -12.76 10.53
N TYR A 731 -24.66 -11.90 10.72
CA TYR A 731 -25.11 -11.41 12.04
C TYR A 731 -25.78 -12.47 12.90
N TRP A 732 -26.35 -13.51 12.30
CA TRP A 732 -26.97 -14.61 13.05
C TRP A 732 -25.93 -15.59 13.61
N GLN A 733 -24.67 -15.52 13.17
CA GLN A 733 -23.56 -16.27 13.74
C GLN A 733 -23.01 -15.54 14.97
N THR A 734 -23.86 -15.39 15.99
CA THR A 734 -23.47 -14.84 17.30
C THR A 734 -23.71 -15.85 18.40
N THR A 735 -22.92 -15.80 19.46
CA THR A 735 -23.15 -16.62 20.66
C THR A 735 -24.50 -16.30 21.30
N LEU A 736 -25.01 -15.07 21.15
CA LEU A 736 -26.37 -14.74 21.59
C LEU A 736 -27.42 -15.56 20.85
N ALA A 737 -27.38 -15.61 19.51
CA ALA A 737 -28.31 -16.41 18.72
C ALA A 737 -28.21 -17.93 19.02
N VAL A 738 -27.01 -18.42 19.36
CA VAL A 738 -26.79 -19.82 19.78
C VAL A 738 -27.60 -20.17 21.04
N HIS A 739 -27.61 -19.29 22.04
CA HIS A 739 -28.21 -19.58 23.35
C HIS A 739 -29.62 -19.00 23.51
N LYS A 740 -29.96 -17.98 22.74
CA LYS A 740 -31.23 -17.23 22.72
C LYS A 740 -31.58 -16.83 21.28
N PRO A 741 -32.12 -17.77 20.47
CA PRO A 741 -32.59 -17.46 19.13
C PRO A 741 -33.65 -16.35 19.13
N LEU A 742 -33.75 -15.60 18.03
CA LEU A 742 -34.68 -14.47 17.82
C LEU A 742 -34.38 -13.22 18.66
N GLU A 743 -33.17 -13.11 19.20
CA GLU A 743 -32.68 -11.91 19.89
C GLU A 743 -31.98 -10.91 18.93
N LEU A 744 -32.10 -11.08 17.61
CA LEU A 744 -31.66 -10.04 16.66
C LEU A 744 -32.69 -8.92 16.47
N VAL A 745 -33.99 -9.23 16.51
CA VAL A 745 -35.08 -8.28 16.22
C VAL A 745 -35.82 -7.82 17.48
N PRO A 746 -36.30 -6.55 17.56
CA PRO A 746 -36.21 -5.52 16.54
C PRO A 746 -34.78 -5.00 16.30
N CYS A 747 -34.43 -4.80 15.03
CA CYS A 747 -33.14 -4.26 14.61
C CYS A 747 -33.33 -3.13 13.58
N ALA A 748 -32.30 -2.33 13.40
CA ALA A 748 -32.26 -1.26 12.40
C ALA A 748 -31.00 -1.32 11.55
N ILE A 749 -31.11 -0.90 10.29
CA ILE A 749 -29.97 -0.57 9.43
C ILE A 749 -30.08 0.87 8.91
N ASP A 750 -28.95 1.52 8.71
CA ASP A 750 -28.88 2.90 8.22
C ASP A 750 -27.72 3.09 7.22
N SER A 751 -27.97 3.83 6.14
CA SER A 751 -27.00 4.07 5.06
C SER A 751 -26.03 5.23 5.32
N GLY A 752 -26.28 6.06 6.34
CA GLY A 752 -25.58 7.32 6.59
C GLY A 752 -25.99 8.49 5.69
N ASP A 753 -26.80 8.24 4.66
CA ASP A 753 -27.32 9.25 3.72
C ASP A 753 -28.81 9.55 3.91
N GLY A 754 -29.39 9.08 5.02
CA GLY A 754 -30.77 9.34 5.43
C GLY A 754 -31.78 8.26 5.07
N LYS A 755 -31.33 7.07 4.66
CA LYS A 755 -32.19 5.89 4.48
C LYS A 755 -32.02 4.97 5.69
N SER A 756 -33.12 4.65 6.35
CA SER A 756 -33.14 3.75 7.50
C SER A 756 -34.24 2.72 7.35
N ILE A 757 -33.98 1.49 7.79
CA ILE A 757 -34.96 0.39 7.80
C ILE A 757 -34.97 -0.25 9.18
N ILE A 758 -36.16 -0.45 9.73
CA ILE A 758 -36.37 -1.22 10.96
C ILE A 758 -37.05 -2.54 10.60
N MET A 759 -36.48 -3.66 11.05
CA MET A 759 -37.14 -4.95 11.04
C MET A 759 -37.60 -5.29 12.46
N THR A 760 -38.91 -5.43 12.65
CA THR A 760 -39.52 -5.57 13.98
C THR A 760 -39.72 -7.02 14.43
N ARG A 761 -39.77 -7.96 13.47
CA ARG A 761 -40.00 -9.39 13.71
C ARG A 761 -39.49 -10.24 12.54
N ALA A 762 -39.09 -11.47 12.84
CA ALA A 762 -38.69 -12.48 11.87
C ALA A 762 -39.02 -13.89 12.43
N PRO A 763 -39.21 -14.91 11.57
CA PRO A 763 -39.41 -16.29 12.00
C PRO A 763 -38.14 -16.99 12.49
N ASP A 764 -36.95 -16.53 12.08
CA ASP A 764 -35.63 -17.04 12.46
C ASP A 764 -34.56 -15.93 12.30
N ASP A 765 -33.35 -16.14 12.83
CA ASP A 765 -32.27 -15.15 12.75
C ASP A 765 -31.58 -15.12 11.37
N GLU A 766 -31.59 -16.23 10.61
CA GLU A 766 -30.93 -16.31 9.30
C GLU A 766 -31.64 -15.44 8.25
N ILE A 767 -32.98 -15.43 8.27
CA ILE A 767 -33.78 -14.59 7.37
C ILE A 767 -33.61 -13.09 7.67
N VAL A 768 -33.28 -12.71 8.91
CA VAL A 768 -32.97 -11.32 9.28
C VAL A 768 -31.75 -10.86 8.47
N ASP A 769 -30.64 -11.57 8.58
CA ASP A 769 -29.40 -11.24 7.86
C ASP A 769 -29.61 -11.23 6.33
N ARG A 770 -30.29 -12.24 5.78
CA ARG A 770 -30.59 -12.30 4.34
C ARG A 770 -31.45 -11.12 3.85
N ALA A 771 -32.49 -10.74 4.58
CA ALA A 771 -33.39 -9.66 4.20
C ALA A 771 -32.71 -8.28 4.31
N LEU A 772 -31.95 -8.06 5.38
CA LEU A 772 -31.20 -6.82 5.58
C LEU A 772 -30.11 -6.68 4.50
N ARG A 773 -29.40 -7.76 4.15
CA ARG A 773 -28.40 -7.72 3.05
C ARG A 773 -29.01 -7.40 1.69
N ALA A 774 -30.19 -7.94 1.39
CA ALA A 774 -30.91 -7.59 0.18
C ALA A 774 -31.31 -6.10 0.15
N SER A 775 -31.64 -5.53 1.32
CA SER A 775 -31.95 -4.09 1.43
C SER A 775 -30.69 -3.23 1.33
N CYS A 776 -29.57 -3.71 1.88
CA CYS A 776 -28.28 -3.03 1.86
C CYS A 776 -27.80 -2.69 0.44
N SER A 777 -28.07 -3.54 -0.57
CA SER A 777 -27.67 -3.25 -1.95
C SER A 777 -28.36 -2.00 -2.51
N GLU A 778 -29.63 -1.77 -2.16
CA GLU A 778 -30.38 -0.57 -2.54
C GLU A 778 -30.00 0.67 -1.71
N MET A 779 -29.25 0.47 -0.62
CA MET A 779 -28.81 1.51 0.31
C MET A 779 -27.33 1.91 0.07
N GLY A 780 -26.81 1.68 -1.14
CA GLY A 780 -25.42 1.99 -1.51
C GLY A 780 -24.42 0.92 -1.10
N SER A 781 -24.88 -0.33 -0.91
CA SER A 781 -24.08 -1.53 -0.62
C SER A 781 -23.23 -1.51 0.65
N ARG A 782 -23.49 -0.57 1.57
CA ARG A 782 -22.92 -0.55 2.93
C ARG A 782 -23.83 0.22 3.88
N VAL A 783 -24.10 -0.36 5.05
CA VAL A 783 -24.95 0.20 6.10
C VAL A 783 -24.34 -0.08 7.48
N GLY A 784 -24.68 0.76 8.46
CA GLY A 784 -24.54 0.45 9.88
C GLY A 784 -25.75 -0.36 10.34
N MET A 785 -25.59 -1.17 11.37
CA MET A 785 -26.65 -2.02 11.91
C MET A 785 -26.65 -1.97 13.44
N ALA A 786 -27.84 -1.81 14.00
CA ALA A 786 -28.13 -1.95 15.42
C ALA A 786 -29.02 -3.18 15.63
N ALA A 787 -28.57 -4.14 16.42
CA ALA A 787 -29.38 -5.28 16.80
C ALA A 787 -30.21 -4.96 18.06
N LYS A 788 -31.14 -5.85 18.41
CA LYS A 788 -31.99 -5.70 19.60
C LYS A 788 -31.12 -5.47 20.86
N PRO A 789 -31.38 -4.40 21.65
CA PRO A 789 -30.67 -4.16 22.89
C PRO A 789 -30.78 -5.35 23.85
N THR A 790 -29.70 -5.61 24.59
CA THR A 790 -29.60 -6.76 25.49
C THR A 790 -29.49 -6.33 26.96
N THR A 791 -29.34 -7.31 27.84
CA THR A 791 -29.23 -7.13 29.28
C THR A 791 -27.88 -7.59 29.81
N THR A 792 -27.53 -7.11 31.01
CA THR A 792 -26.35 -7.55 31.77
C THR A 792 -26.30 -9.05 32.00
N GLU A 793 -27.45 -9.70 32.22
CA GLU A 793 -27.53 -11.16 32.38
C GLU A 793 -27.01 -11.88 31.13
N TYR A 794 -27.41 -11.42 29.93
CA TYR A 794 -27.04 -12.07 28.68
C TYR A 794 -25.57 -11.82 28.32
N VAL A 795 -25.05 -10.63 28.58
CA VAL A 795 -23.61 -10.35 28.44
C VAL A 795 -22.79 -11.29 29.32
N ARG A 796 -23.13 -11.39 30.61
CA ARG A 796 -22.45 -12.27 31.58
C ARG A 796 -22.48 -13.75 31.20
N ARG A 797 -23.59 -14.21 30.62
CA ARG A 797 -23.79 -15.65 30.35
C ARG A 797 -23.30 -16.08 28.97
N TYR A 798 -23.48 -15.24 27.96
CA TYR A 798 -23.34 -15.64 26.55
C TYR A 798 -22.27 -14.83 25.81
N GLY A 799 -21.80 -13.71 26.35
CA GLY A 799 -20.71 -12.93 25.76
C GLY A 799 -19.38 -13.69 25.73
N VAL A 800 -18.54 -13.36 24.76
CA VAL A 800 -17.12 -13.72 24.76
C VAL A 800 -16.36 -12.58 25.42
N LEU A 801 -15.84 -12.83 26.62
CA LEU A 801 -15.26 -11.80 27.48
C LEU A 801 -13.78 -11.51 27.16
N ASN A 802 -13.33 -10.33 27.54
CA ASN A 802 -11.96 -9.83 27.47
C ASN A 802 -11.37 -9.76 26.05
N THR A 803 -12.21 -9.57 25.04
CA THR A 803 -11.78 -9.59 23.64
C THR A 803 -11.09 -8.31 23.20
N CYS A 804 -11.47 -7.15 23.74
CA CYS A 804 -10.72 -5.90 23.55
C CYS A 804 -9.35 -5.99 24.23
N SER A 805 -9.30 -6.56 25.44
CA SER A 805 -8.04 -6.83 26.15
C SER A 805 -7.11 -7.74 25.34
N LEU A 806 -7.63 -8.83 24.76
CA LEU A 806 -6.84 -9.73 23.91
C LEU A 806 -6.32 -9.01 22.67
N ALA A 807 -7.18 -8.27 21.97
CA ALA A 807 -6.79 -7.51 20.78
C ALA A 807 -5.62 -6.54 21.10
N TRP A 808 -5.75 -5.75 22.17
CA TRP A 808 -4.69 -4.83 22.57
C TRP A 808 -3.38 -5.54 22.93
N ARG A 809 -3.43 -6.68 23.63
CA ARG A 809 -2.23 -7.47 23.95
C ARG A 809 -1.54 -7.98 22.70
N ILE A 810 -2.31 -8.46 21.72
CA ILE A 810 -1.79 -8.91 20.43
C ILE A 810 -1.10 -7.76 19.70
N GLY A 811 -1.74 -6.59 19.60
CA GLY A 811 -1.12 -5.41 18.99
C GLY A 811 0.15 -4.98 19.71
N ARG A 812 0.16 -5.03 21.05
CA ARG A 812 1.36 -4.79 21.86
C ARG A 812 2.48 -5.79 21.57
N CYS A 813 2.17 -7.07 21.36
CA CYS A 813 3.16 -8.07 20.95
C CYS A 813 3.81 -7.69 19.61
N ILE A 814 3.01 -7.30 18.62
CA ILE A 814 3.50 -6.85 17.30
C ILE A 814 4.42 -5.63 17.48
N ALA A 815 3.96 -4.61 18.22
CA ALA A 815 4.74 -3.41 18.48
C ALA A 815 6.09 -3.70 19.18
N ARG A 816 6.09 -4.60 20.18
CA ARG A 816 7.32 -5.04 20.86
C ARG A 816 8.28 -5.74 19.92
N SER A 817 7.78 -6.63 19.07
CA SER A 817 8.60 -7.33 18.09
C SER A 817 9.17 -6.40 17.01
N VAL A 818 8.42 -5.39 16.57
CA VAL A 818 8.93 -4.34 15.69
C VAL A 818 10.04 -3.55 16.40
N TYR A 819 9.79 -3.11 17.64
CA TYR A 819 10.74 -2.33 18.42
C TYR A 819 12.05 -3.09 18.70
N SER A 820 11.98 -4.38 19.00
CA SER A 820 13.15 -5.21 19.28
C SER A 820 13.73 -5.93 18.04
N ASN A 821 13.21 -5.65 16.84
CA ASN A 821 13.57 -6.34 15.59
C ASN A 821 13.49 -7.89 15.68
N GLN A 822 12.46 -8.42 16.34
CA GLN A 822 12.22 -9.86 16.57
C GLN A 822 10.91 -10.33 15.93
N LEU A 823 10.67 -9.93 14.67
CA LEU A 823 9.43 -10.21 13.93
C LEU A 823 9.17 -11.72 13.75
N SER A 824 10.23 -12.53 13.68
CA SER A 824 10.14 -13.99 13.53
C SER A 824 9.44 -14.70 14.69
N THR A 825 9.33 -14.05 15.87
CA THR A 825 8.76 -14.63 17.10
C THR A 825 7.45 -13.98 17.55
N VAL A 826 6.82 -13.18 16.67
CA VAL A 826 5.54 -12.51 16.95
C VAL A 826 4.46 -13.53 17.30
N ALA A 827 4.35 -14.62 16.54
CA ALA A 827 3.35 -15.66 16.76
C ALA A 827 3.48 -16.30 18.15
N GLU A 828 4.71 -16.59 18.60
CA GLU A 828 5.00 -17.12 19.92
C GLU A 828 4.60 -16.15 21.04
N SER A 829 4.81 -14.85 20.82
CA SER A 829 4.41 -13.80 21.77
C SER A 829 2.88 -13.70 21.86
N ILE A 830 2.19 -13.75 20.73
CA ILE A 830 0.73 -13.81 20.67
C ILE A 830 0.20 -15.06 21.39
N ILE A 831 0.81 -16.24 21.16
CA ILE A 831 0.41 -17.49 21.82
C ILE A 831 0.48 -17.34 23.34
N LYS A 832 1.52 -16.69 23.88
CA LYS A 832 1.64 -16.48 25.33
C LYS A 832 0.47 -15.64 25.88
N GLU A 833 0.12 -14.54 25.22
CA GLU A 833 -1.00 -13.68 25.65
C GLU A 833 -2.37 -14.34 25.42
N ALA A 834 -2.50 -15.24 24.43
CA ALA A 834 -3.72 -15.98 24.12
C ALA A 834 -3.93 -17.23 25.00
N GLY A 835 -3.24 -17.37 26.14
CA GLY A 835 -3.37 -18.51 27.05
C GLY A 835 -2.32 -19.61 26.90
N GLY A 836 -1.24 -19.33 26.16
CA GLY A 836 -0.10 -20.21 25.96
C GLY A 836 -0.39 -21.44 25.10
N LEU A 837 0.49 -22.44 25.21
CA LEU A 837 0.38 -23.74 24.52
C LEU A 837 -0.78 -24.61 25.04
N ARG A 838 -1.83 -24.08 25.66
CA ARG A 838 -3.08 -24.84 25.82
C ARG A 838 -4.19 -24.31 24.93
N SER A 839 -4.14 -23.02 24.62
CA SER A 839 -5.19 -22.28 23.91
C SER A 839 -4.78 -21.83 22.51
N ALA A 840 -3.48 -21.76 22.18
CA ALA A 840 -3.03 -21.34 20.85
C ALA A 840 -1.82 -22.13 20.34
N ARG A 841 -1.65 -22.18 19.02
CA ARG A 841 -0.61 -22.95 18.32
C ARG A 841 -0.17 -22.27 17.03
N VAL A 842 1.12 -22.39 16.70
CA VAL A 842 1.56 -22.22 15.32
C VAL A 842 1.07 -23.45 14.54
N LEU A 843 0.17 -23.26 13.57
CA LEU A 843 -0.34 -24.35 12.74
C LEU A 843 0.67 -24.74 11.67
N PHE A 844 1.25 -23.74 10.99
CA PHE A 844 2.15 -23.92 9.87
C PHE A 844 3.03 -22.69 9.64
N ARG A 845 4.20 -22.89 9.03
CA ARG A 845 5.11 -21.83 8.59
C ARG A 845 5.50 -22.11 7.15
N GLY A 846 5.45 -21.09 6.29
CA GLY A 846 5.78 -21.30 4.90
C GLY A 846 5.58 -20.08 4.02
N LYS A 847 5.68 -20.31 2.71
CA LYS A 847 5.49 -19.28 1.68
C LYS A 847 4.16 -19.49 0.96
N ILE A 848 3.41 -18.41 0.74
CA ILE A 848 2.21 -18.47 -0.10
C ILE A 848 2.64 -18.82 -1.53
N VAL A 849 2.13 -19.95 -2.06
CA VAL A 849 2.44 -20.44 -3.40
C VAL A 849 1.28 -20.35 -4.39
N GLU A 850 0.06 -20.17 -3.90
CA GLU A 850 -1.14 -20.02 -4.74
C GLU A 850 -2.24 -19.26 -3.99
N VAL A 851 -2.98 -18.42 -4.72
CA VAL A 851 -4.17 -17.74 -4.20
C VAL A 851 -5.30 -17.85 -5.23
N GLU A 852 -6.31 -18.66 -4.94
CA GLU A 852 -7.53 -18.76 -5.74
C GLU A 852 -8.60 -17.81 -5.18
N ARG A 853 -9.23 -16.98 -6.01
CA ARG A 853 -10.32 -16.06 -5.60
C ARG A 853 -11.46 -16.07 -6.61
N ARG A 854 -12.69 -16.15 -6.10
CA ARG A 854 -13.93 -15.99 -6.85
C ARG A 854 -14.99 -15.30 -5.99
N LEU A 855 -15.90 -14.58 -6.63
CA LEU A 855 -17.01 -13.92 -5.96
C LEU A 855 -18.29 -14.76 -6.09
N TYR A 856 -18.99 -14.97 -4.97
CA TYR A 856 -20.25 -15.71 -4.96
C TYR A 856 -21.22 -15.18 -3.89
N LYS A 857 -22.43 -14.76 -4.31
CA LYS A 857 -23.47 -14.18 -3.42
C LYS A 857 -22.95 -13.08 -2.48
N GLY A 858 -22.14 -12.18 -3.01
CA GLY A 858 -21.51 -11.10 -2.24
C GLY A 858 -20.21 -11.50 -1.55
N HIS A 859 -20.05 -12.76 -1.13
CA HIS A 859 -18.86 -13.19 -0.40
C HIS A 859 -17.66 -13.51 -1.30
N SER A 860 -16.46 -13.26 -0.78
CA SER A 860 -15.19 -13.74 -1.37
C SER A 860 -15.00 -15.21 -1.03
N HIS A 861 -15.05 -16.08 -2.04
CA HIS A 861 -14.74 -17.49 -1.88
C HIS A 861 -13.38 -17.79 -2.52
N GLY A 862 -12.61 -18.69 -1.92
CA GLY A 862 -11.32 -19.04 -2.48
C GLY A 862 -10.52 -19.96 -1.58
N ALA A 863 -9.27 -20.17 -1.95
CA ALA A 863 -8.32 -20.91 -1.14
C ALA A 863 -6.91 -20.36 -1.30
N LEU A 864 -6.21 -20.33 -0.17
CA LEU A 864 -4.79 -20.05 -0.08
C LEU A 864 -4.03 -21.39 -0.04
N ARG A 865 -2.92 -21.51 -0.78
CA ARG A 865 -1.94 -22.59 -0.55
C ARG A 865 -0.61 -22.03 -0.08
N ILE A 866 -0.06 -22.66 0.94
CA ILE A 866 1.22 -22.31 1.57
C ILE A 866 2.11 -23.54 1.49
N ALA A 867 3.30 -23.42 0.93
CA ALA A 867 4.31 -24.47 0.96
C ALA A 867 5.27 -24.25 2.14
N ALA A 868 5.70 -25.32 2.81
CA ALA A 868 6.68 -25.22 3.89
C ALA A 868 8.00 -24.59 3.37
N PHE A 869 8.77 -23.97 4.27
CA PHE A 869 10.13 -23.54 3.96
C PHE A 869 11.05 -24.75 3.75
N ASP A 870 12.08 -24.61 2.92
CA ASP A 870 13.11 -25.63 2.77
C ASP A 870 13.92 -25.76 4.07
N GLU A 871 14.16 -26.99 4.52
CA GLU A 871 14.78 -27.34 5.81
C GLU A 871 16.21 -26.80 6.01
N HIS A 872 16.81 -26.17 5.00
CA HIS A 872 18.21 -25.71 5.01
C HIS A 872 18.42 -24.19 5.07
N VAL A 873 17.36 -23.37 5.01
CA VAL A 873 17.52 -21.91 4.81
C VAL A 873 17.32 -21.07 6.09
N ASP A 874 16.56 -21.54 7.07
CA ASP A 874 16.11 -20.68 8.19
C ASP A 874 16.76 -20.96 9.56
N ASP A 875 17.54 -22.02 9.71
CA ASP A 875 18.20 -22.35 11.00
C ASP A 875 19.46 -21.50 11.28
N GLU A 876 19.99 -20.78 10.28
CA GLU A 876 21.26 -20.04 10.41
C GLU A 876 21.11 -18.54 10.75
N GLU A 877 19.93 -17.93 10.56
CA GLU A 877 19.75 -16.48 10.81
C GLU A 877 19.37 -16.11 12.25
N ASP A 878 18.71 -16.98 13.02
CA ASP A 878 18.25 -16.67 14.38
C ASP A 878 19.01 -17.51 15.43
N GLY A 879 19.96 -16.88 16.14
CA GLY A 879 20.66 -17.50 17.26
C GLY A 879 19.70 -17.90 18.39
N GLY A 880 19.28 -19.17 18.41
CA GLY A 880 18.87 -19.93 19.59
C GLY A 880 17.36 -20.12 19.84
N SER A 881 16.95 -21.38 20.03
CA SER A 881 15.97 -21.95 21.00
C SER A 881 14.59 -21.30 21.25
N LYS A 882 14.18 -20.20 20.60
CA LYS A 882 12.96 -19.44 20.97
C LYS A 882 11.72 -19.68 20.10
N ARG A 883 11.84 -20.30 18.92
CA ARG A 883 10.70 -20.56 18.04
C ARG A 883 9.92 -21.81 18.49
N MET A 884 8.59 -21.72 18.46
CA MET A 884 7.71 -22.85 18.76
C MET A 884 7.59 -23.75 17.54
N ALA A 885 7.66 -25.07 17.76
CA ALA A 885 7.41 -26.05 16.71
C ALA A 885 5.95 -25.95 16.22
N PRO A 886 5.72 -25.91 14.88
CA PRO A 886 4.38 -25.88 14.34
C PRO A 886 3.68 -27.24 14.51
N VAL A 887 2.34 -27.25 14.47
CA VAL A 887 1.52 -28.48 14.56
C VAL A 887 1.88 -29.46 13.45
N VAL A 888 2.19 -28.95 12.25
CA VAL A 888 2.75 -29.73 11.15
C VAL A 888 3.88 -28.97 10.47
N SER A 889 4.87 -29.72 10.00
CA SER A 889 6.02 -29.24 9.22
C SER A 889 6.09 -29.99 7.90
N GLY A 890 6.74 -29.39 6.90
CA GLY A 890 6.85 -29.96 5.55
C GLY A 890 5.53 -29.98 4.77
N GLY A 891 5.60 -30.26 3.47
CA GLY A 891 4.43 -30.36 2.60
C GLY A 891 3.74 -29.02 2.35
N THR A 892 2.41 -29.03 2.20
CA THR A 892 1.61 -27.85 1.89
C THR A 892 0.39 -27.71 2.81
N LEU A 893 -0.02 -26.47 3.07
CA LEU A 893 -1.24 -26.14 3.79
C LEU A 893 -2.20 -25.40 2.87
N ARG A 894 -3.43 -25.88 2.79
CA ARG A 894 -4.55 -25.25 2.10
C ARG A 894 -5.51 -24.62 3.11
N ILE A 895 -5.82 -23.33 2.94
CA ILE A 895 -6.78 -22.59 3.76
C ILE A 895 -7.88 -22.05 2.87
N PRO A 896 -9.06 -22.68 2.80
CA PRO A 896 -10.20 -22.08 2.14
C PRO A 896 -10.83 -20.97 2.99
N PHE A 897 -11.41 -19.98 2.31
CA PHE A 897 -12.05 -18.83 2.95
C PHE A 897 -13.40 -18.49 2.30
N LYS A 898 -14.30 -17.92 3.13
CA LYS A 898 -15.55 -17.24 2.73
C LYS A 898 -15.58 -15.91 3.48
N ASN A 899 -14.97 -14.86 2.92
CA ASN A 899 -14.52 -13.64 3.60
C ASN A 899 -13.51 -13.88 4.74
N GLU A 900 -13.74 -14.88 5.60
CA GLU A 900 -12.86 -15.31 6.69
C GLU A 900 -12.26 -16.70 6.41
N ASN A 901 -11.12 -17.02 7.03
CA ASN A 901 -10.48 -18.34 6.98
C ASN A 901 -11.34 -19.40 7.71
N VAL A 902 -11.62 -20.51 7.02
CA VAL A 902 -12.58 -21.53 7.48
C VAL A 902 -11.90 -22.76 8.08
N LEU A 903 -10.89 -23.31 7.40
CA LEU A 903 -10.16 -24.50 7.87
C LEU A 903 -8.70 -24.47 7.42
N ALA A 904 -7.88 -25.31 8.04
CA ALA A 904 -6.48 -25.54 7.68
C ALA A 904 -6.29 -27.02 7.34
N GLU A 905 -6.06 -27.31 6.06
CA GLU A 905 -5.90 -28.65 5.51
C GLU A 905 -4.44 -28.86 5.11
N HIS A 906 -3.74 -29.76 5.80
CA HIS A 906 -2.34 -30.08 5.54
C HIS A 906 -2.22 -31.32 4.67
N THR A 907 -1.38 -31.25 3.64
CA THR A 907 -0.95 -32.38 2.82
C THR A 907 0.56 -32.59 2.99
N ALA A 908 0.97 -33.80 3.36
CA ALA A 908 2.37 -34.17 3.57
C ALA A 908 3.22 -34.00 2.29
N ALA A 909 4.54 -33.87 2.44
CA ALA A 909 5.47 -33.62 1.33
C ALA A 909 5.47 -34.73 0.25
N ASP A 910 5.20 -35.97 0.64
CA ASP A 910 5.08 -37.13 -0.24
C ASP A 910 3.69 -37.26 -0.88
N GLY A 911 2.76 -36.35 -0.57
CA GLY A 911 1.38 -36.37 -1.04
C GLY A 911 0.52 -37.52 -0.49
N SER A 912 1.04 -38.32 0.46
CA SER A 912 0.41 -39.57 0.89
C SER A 912 -0.75 -39.36 1.87
N GLN A 913 -0.76 -38.24 2.60
CA GLN A 913 -1.73 -37.97 3.65
C GLN A 913 -2.20 -36.52 3.62
N THR A 914 -3.52 -36.35 3.65
CA THR A 914 -4.19 -35.07 3.86
C THR A 914 -4.99 -35.10 5.15
N LYS A 915 -4.84 -34.09 6.01
CA LYS A 915 -5.55 -33.98 7.29
C LYS A 915 -5.96 -32.53 7.59
N ILE A 916 -7.14 -32.37 8.18
CA ILE A 916 -7.58 -31.08 8.71
C ILE A 916 -6.96 -30.91 10.10
N ILE A 917 -6.17 -29.85 10.29
CA ILE A 917 -5.44 -29.57 11.54
C ILE A 917 -6.10 -28.49 12.39
N ALA A 918 -6.96 -27.67 11.79
CA ALA A 918 -7.80 -26.69 12.47
C ALA A 918 -9.04 -26.38 11.63
N SER A 919 -10.15 -26.04 12.27
CA SER A 919 -11.36 -25.55 11.62
C SER A 919 -12.14 -24.61 12.53
N VAL A 920 -12.98 -23.76 11.93
CA VAL A 920 -14.00 -22.98 12.65
C VAL A 920 -14.81 -23.86 13.61
N PRO A 921 -15.22 -23.38 14.80
CA PRO A 921 -15.13 -22.01 15.31
C PRO A 921 -13.73 -21.51 15.73
N ASP A 922 -12.70 -22.36 15.83
CA ASP A 922 -11.34 -21.92 16.18
C ASP A 922 -10.79 -20.91 15.17
N LEU A 923 -10.06 -19.92 15.67
CA LEU A 923 -9.53 -18.81 14.89
C LEU A 923 -8.33 -19.28 14.07
N ILE A 924 -8.27 -18.88 12.80
CA ILE A 924 -7.17 -19.16 11.89
C ILE A 924 -6.69 -17.83 11.32
N ALA A 925 -5.59 -17.32 11.87
CA ALA A 925 -4.96 -16.07 11.46
C ALA A 925 -3.71 -16.35 10.61
N VAL A 926 -3.50 -15.54 9.58
CA VAL A 926 -2.31 -15.60 8.73
C VAL A 926 -1.53 -14.31 8.96
N LEU A 927 -0.31 -14.44 9.48
CA LEU A 927 0.58 -13.33 9.78
C LEU A 927 1.67 -13.23 8.70
N ASP A 928 1.94 -12.03 8.22
CA ASP A 928 3.11 -11.73 7.40
C ASP A 928 4.37 -11.73 8.28
N ASN A 929 5.38 -12.51 7.90
CA ASN A 929 6.64 -12.57 8.65
C ASN A 929 7.47 -11.29 8.52
N GLY A 930 7.27 -10.51 7.44
CA GLY A 930 8.00 -9.26 7.20
C GLY A 930 7.55 -8.09 8.08
N SER A 931 6.31 -8.11 8.56
CA SER A 931 5.74 -7.05 9.41
C SER A 931 5.22 -7.55 10.77
N GLY A 932 5.00 -8.86 10.93
CA GLY A 932 4.32 -9.45 12.08
C GLY A 932 2.80 -9.22 12.09
N ARG A 933 2.25 -8.49 11.11
CA ARG A 933 0.83 -8.10 11.06
C ARG A 933 -0.01 -9.16 10.34
N ALA A 934 -1.32 -9.12 10.60
CA ALA A 934 -2.28 -9.98 9.92
C ALA A 934 -2.46 -9.61 8.45
N LEU A 935 -2.76 -10.61 7.63
CA LEU A 935 -3.15 -10.45 6.23
C LEU A 935 -4.64 -10.74 6.07
N GLY A 936 -5.37 -9.78 5.49
CA GLY A 936 -6.76 -9.96 5.07
C GLY A 936 -6.89 -10.69 3.73
N VAL A 937 -8.10 -11.19 3.43
CA VAL A 937 -8.37 -11.87 2.15
C VAL A 937 -7.93 -11.05 0.93
N PRO A 938 -8.14 -9.72 0.84
CA PRO A 938 -7.66 -8.92 -0.30
C PRO A 938 -6.13 -8.86 -0.43
N GLU A 939 -5.40 -9.07 0.67
CA GLU A 939 -3.96 -8.85 0.78
C GLU A 939 -3.11 -10.09 0.47
N PHE A 940 -3.70 -11.30 0.50
CA PHE A 940 -2.96 -12.52 0.15
C PHE A 940 -2.32 -12.43 -1.24
N LYS A 941 -1.03 -12.75 -1.32
CA LYS A 941 -0.24 -12.72 -2.56
C LYS A 941 0.77 -13.85 -2.54
N TYR A 942 1.12 -14.33 -3.73
CA TYR A 942 2.25 -15.23 -3.91
C TYR A 942 3.52 -14.62 -3.28
N GLY A 943 4.36 -15.46 -2.69
CA GLY A 943 5.72 -15.10 -2.26
C GLY A 943 5.79 -14.59 -0.83
N TYR A 944 4.66 -14.18 -0.25
CA TYR A 944 4.61 -13.75 1.14
C TYR A 944 5.01 -14.91 2.05
N ARG A 945 6.02 -14.68 2.88
CA ARG A 945 6.43 -15.58 3.95
C ARG A 945 5.48 -15.37 5.11
N VAL A 946 4.78 -16.42 5.51
CA VAL A 946 3.70 -16.33 6.48
C VAL A 946 3.81 -17.34 7.60
N THR A 947 3.18 -16.97 8.71
CA THR A 947 2.93 -17.83 9.85
C THR A 947 1.44 -18.00 10.03
N VAL A 948 0.97 -19.25 10.05
CA VAL A 948 -0.44 -19.56 10.32
C VAL A 948 -0.60 -19.84 11.79
N LEU A 949 -1.39 -19.01 12.47
CA LEU A 949 -1.69 -19.09 13.90
C LEU A 949 -3.11 -19.63 14.10
N GLY A 950 -3.25 -20.60 15.00
CA GLY A 950 -4.52 -21.11 15.47
C GLY A 950 -4.77 -20.68 16.92
N ILE A 951 -5.97 -20.18 17.23
CA ILE A 951 -6.40 -19.83 18.59
C ILE A 951 -7.74 -20.52 18.88
N THR A 952 -7.83 -21.22 20.01
CA THR A 952 -9.03 -21.93 20.44
C THR A 952 -10.17 -20.94 20.71
N CYS A 953 -11.35 -21.26 20.18
CA CYS A 953 -12.55 -20.46 20.33
C CYS A 953 -13.12 -20.50 21.76
N SER A 954 -13.96 -19.51 22.05
CA SER A 954 -14.71 -19.47 23.31
C SER A 954 -15.61 -20.70 23.48
N PRO A 955 -15.73 -21.26 24.70
CA PRO A 955 -16.66 -22.34 25.01
C PRO A 955 -18.13 -21.98 24.73
N GLN A 956 -18.47 -20.70 24.57
CA GLN A 956 -19.81 -20.29 24.18
C GLN A 956 -20.24 -20.90 22.83
N TRP A 957 -19.30 -21.23 21.96
CA TRP A 957 -19.54 -21.94 20.70
C TRP A 957 -19.61 -23.46 20.83
N THR A 958 -18.95 -24.05 21.82
CA THR A 958 -18.70 -25.50 21.86
C THR A 958 -19.48 -26.23 22.95
N ARG A 959 -20.07 -25.51 23.92
CA ARG A 959 -20.85 -26.10 25.01
C ARG A 959 -22.19 -26.69 24.57
N THR A 960 -22.72 -26.31 23.42
CA THR A 960 -24.00 -26.79 22.88
C THR A 960 -23.83 -27.30 21.45
N PRO A 961 -24.60 -28.32 21.01
CA PRO A 961 -24.60 -28.75 19.61
C PRO A 961 -24.97 -27.61 18.66
N SER A 962 -25.93 -26.77 19.04
CA SER A 962 -26.35 -25.59 18.26
C SER A 962 -25.21 -24.62 18.00
N GLY A 963 -24.27 -24.47 18.93
CA GLY A 963 -23.11 -23.60 18.74
C GLY A 963 -22.19 -24.11 17.63
N ILE A 964 -22.01 -25.43 17.52
CA ILE A 964 -21.25 -26.05 16.42
C ILE A 964 -22.03 -26.01 15.11
N ASP A 965 -23.35 -26.15 15.14
CA ASP A 965 -24.19 -26.06 13.93
C ASP A 965 -24.16 -24.65 13.32
N ILE A 966 -24.14 -23.61 14.16
CA ILE A 966 -24.14 -22.19 13.76
C ILE A 966 -22.72 -21.69 13.42
N GLY A 967 -21.74 -21.99 14.27
CA GLY A 967 -20.39 -21.43 14.20
C GLY A 967 -19.32 -22.37 13.64
N GLY A 968 -19.64 -23.65 13.43
CA GLY A 968 -18.71 -24.69 12.98
C GLY A 968 -18.69 -24.90 11.45
N PRO A 969 -17.95 -25.92 10.97
CA PRO A 969 -17.62 -26.06 9.54
C PRO A 969 -18.85 -26.21 8.63
N LYS A 970 -19.89 -26.87 9.15
CA LYS A 970 -21.14 -27.09 8.44
C LYS A 970 -21.82 -25.78 7.99
N ALA A 971 -21.80 -24.75 8.83
CA ALA A 971 -22.36 -23.43 8.49
C ALA A 971 -21.66 -22.76 7.29
N PHE A 972 -20.45 -23.22 6.94
CA PHE A 972 -19.67 -22.72 5.82
C PHE A 972 -19.73 -23.64 4.59
N GLY A 973 -20.58 -24.67 4.61
CA GLY A 973 -20.75 -25.63 3.51
C GLY A 973 -19.76 -26.81 3.55
N TYR A 974 -19.17 -27.11 4.71
CA TYR A 974 -18.31 -28.27 4.93
C TYR A 974 -19.04 -29.34 5.76
N ASP A 975 -20.09 -29.94 5.20
CA ASP A 975 -20.96 -30.92 5.88
C ASP A 975 -20.20 -32.17 6.37
N ASP A 976 -19.16 -32.58 5.66
CA ASP A 976 -18.37 -33.78 5.97
C ASP A 976 -17.24 -33.53 7.00
N VAL A 977 -17.06 -32.28 7.46
CA VAL A 977 -15.98 -31.91 8.38
C VAL A 977 -16.49 -31.88 9.82
N VAL A 978 -16.05 -32.85 10.62
CA VAL A 978 -16.31 -32.88 12.07
C VAL A 978 -15.36 -31.94 12.79
N TYR A 979 -15.91 -30.96 13.52
CA TYR A 979 -15.13 -30.05 14.36
C TYR A 979 -14.35 -30.81 15.44
N LYS A 980 -13.06 -30.47 15.57
CA LYS A 980 -12.17 -30.94 16.63
C LYS A 980 -11.48 -29.72 17.24
N PRO A 981 -11.65 -29.45 18.54
CA PRO A 981 -10.98 -28.33 19.18
C PRO A 981 -9.47 -28.41 19.02
N LEU A 982 -8.85 -27.27 18.69
CA LEU A 982 -7.40 -27.11 18.62
C LEU A 982 -6.73 -27.27 20.00
N GLY A 983 -7.46 -26.93 21.06
CA GLY A 983 -6.97 -26.89 22.43
C GLY A 983 -8.06 -26.58 23.43
N GLU A 984 -7.65 -26.03 24.58
CA GLU A 984 -8.53 -25.59 25.66
C GLU A 984 -8.50 -24.06 25.74
N TYR A 985 -9.69 -23.45 25.67
CA TYR A 985 -9.82 -22.01 25.82
C TYR A 985 -9.35 -21.54 27.20
N VAL A 986 -8.56 -20.48 27.19
CA VAL A 986 -8.18 -19.73 28.39
C VAL A 986 -8.75 -18.32 28.24
N GLU A 987 -9.50 -17.87 29.23
CA GLU A 987 -10.03 -16.51 29.25
C GLU A 987 -8.86 -15.51 29.20
N PRO A 988 -8.85 -14.55 28.25
CA PRO A 988 -7.78 -13.57 28.15
C PRO A 988 -7.64 -12.74 29.42
N ALA A 989 -6.41 -12.36 29.77
CA ALA A 989 -6.17 -11.49 30.91
C ALA A 989 -6.73 -10.08 30.65
N SER A 990 -7.64 -9.62 31.53
CA SER A 990 -8.22 -8.28 31.44
C SER A 990 -7.15 -7.20 31.65
N VAL A 991 -7.04 -6.28 30.69
CA VAL A 991 -6.22 -5.06 30.80
C VAL A 991 -6.72 -4.21 31.97
N ILE A 992 -8.04 -4.08 32.12
CA ILE A 992 -8.63 -3.26 33.20
C ILE A 992 -8.21 -3.83 34.56
N ARG A 993 -8.36 -5.14 34.80
CA ARG A 993 -8.01 -5.74 36.10
C ARG A 993 -6.51 -5.76 36.39
N GLU A 994 -5.66 -5.87 35.36
CA GLU A 994 -4.21 -5.89 35.54
C GLU A 994 -3.63 -4.52 35.88
N TYR A 995 -4.24 -3.44 35.36
CA TYR A 995 -3.70 -2.08 35.44
C TYR A 995 -4.56 -1.09 36.27
N ALA A 996 -5.63 -1.55 36.91
CA ALA A 996 -6.52 -0.74 37.77
C ALA A 996 -5.93 -0.40 39.14
#